data_AF-A0A563DVT9-F1
#
_entry.id   AF-A0A563DVT9-F1
#
_cell.length_a   1.000
_cell.length_b   1.000
_cell.length_c   1.000
_cell.angle_alpha   90.00
_cell.angle_beta   90.00
_cell.angle_gamma   90.00
#
_symmetry.space_group_name_H-M   'P 1'
#
loop_
_entity.id
_entity.type
_entity.pdbx_description
1 polymer ?
#
loop_
_entity_poly.entity_id
_entity_poly.type
_entity_poly.pdbx_seq_one_letter_code
_entity_poly.pdbx_strand_id
1 'polypeptide(L)'
;MPTRRPITLAAAVCLALAGISAAPAAHAAADQPHRLPASVRQSPAYNGLAPTPPMGWNDWSYYQCNISEALILKQAKALVTTGLAKKGYNTVTIDDCWMAGTRAVDGSLQANPKLFPDGMAYVANKIHAMGLKFGIYEDAGTNTCGGYPGSWGHYTQDADTFASWGVDYVKLDGCNVPNVAGQTAAQTYVKAYDQFSKALVDTGREIVFSDSAPAYFQGGPDWQTVIAASSKVANLWREGADTALGQESGAAKWSAIAYNYSYNVGLGQYAGPGHFNDPDFLLAGDSGLSDTEMQSQVSLWAEMAAPLISSTDLTQLSAAALSILGNARVVAVDQDALGAQGHIIQQGDGYDVLTKPLANGDVSVVLFNKSNASQTISTTASAAGAAQASDYRLTDLVTGQSTASTDTIAANVPAHGTVMYRVHAGASSSLAPALSVRFRNGALVAGKNTPVSVTVTNNGPIKVNAGSVQLSAPSGWTVAPNRVAVHNLKPGQSTTRTFQVSGVNPAPGPRTYALTATMQERARAAKASYAAQDDIYSNLPYPNLAAAYNNVGVTTLANATKGNFDGGGNSFSEAQLEAAGVTPGSTVSAGGTTFTWPDAAPGTADNVQGSGATITTSGQGSKLGFLGSEAGDVQDTVTVTYTDGSTSTGQLGFPNWSFSDPSEFGSQVAISVKGRNTQAGYADSAYDYRVFYNSIPLDAGKQVASVTLPTNAAVHIFAMEVQK
;
A
#
# COMPACT_ATOMS: atom_id res chain seq x y z
N MET A 1 7.84 50.61 50.36
CA MET A 1 6.73 51.58 50.50
C MET A 1 6.46 52.16 49.12
N PRO A 2 5.20 52.32 48.67
CA PRO A 2 3.94 52.13 49.41
C PRO A 2 3.31 50.76 49.09
N THR A 3 3.09 49.87 50.07
CA THR A 3 1.86 49.72 50.91
C THR A 3 0.67 49.18 50.10
N ARG A 4 0.04 48.02 50.34
CA ARG A 4 -0.43 47.36 51.58
C ARG A 4 -0.61 45.84 51.35
N ARG A 5 0.03 45.02 52.20
CA ARG A 5 -0.53 44.06 53.19
C ARG A 5 -1.32 42.82 52.67
N PRO A 6 -0.91 41.60 53.05
CA PRO A 6 -1.64 40.34 52.81
C PRO A 6 -2.56 39.98 53.99
N ILE A 7 -3.61 39.18 53.74
CA ILE A 7 -4.35 38.43 54.77
C ILE A 7 -4.59 36.99 54.28
N THR A 8 -4.40 36.10 55.25
CA THR A 8 -4.29 34.65 55.29
C THR A 8 -5.58 33.85 55.04
N LEU A 9 -5.37 32.65 54.47
CA LEU A 9 -5.93 31.32 54.79
C LEU A 9 -7.31 31.20 55.48
N ALA A 10 -8.24 30.43 54.87
CA ALA A 10 -8.52 29.03 55.21
C ALA A 10 -9.99 28.60 54.99
N ALA A 11 -10.11 27.32 54.59
CA ALA A 11 -11.15 26.34 54.91
C ALA A 11 -12.52 26.36 54.18
N ALA A 12 -12.65 25.30 53.39
CA ALA A 12 -13.83 24.59 52.87
C ALA A 12 -15.10 24.57 53.74
N VAL A 13 -16.25 24.64 53.06
CA VAL A 13 -17.49 23.95 53.45
C VAL A 13 -18.24 23.52 52.17
N CYS A 14 -18.59 22.24 52.10
CA CYS A 14 -19.46 21.61 51.09
C CYS A 14 -20.91 22.12 51.16
N LEU A 15 -21.56 22.34 50.01
CA LEU A 15 -23.00 22.08 49.88
C LEU A 15 -23.36 21.79 48.41
N ALA A 16 -24.09 20.69 48.23
CA ALA A 16 -24.63 20.19 46.97
C ALA A 16 -25.68 21.13 46.39
N LEU A 17 -25.81 21.18 45.05
CA LEU A 17 -27.05 21.54 44.34
C LEU A 17 -27.01 21.01 42.90
N ALA A 18 -28.20 20.67 42.43
CA ALA A 18 -28.51 19.83 41.29
C ALA A 18 -28.46 20.55 39.92
N GLY A 19 -28.33 19.74 38.87
CA GLY A 19 -29.07 19.85 37.61
C GLY A 19 -28.92 21.13 36.77
N ILE A 20 -28.29 20.99 35.61
CA ILE A 20 -28.82 21.26 34.25
C ILE A 20 -27.61 21.18 33.31
N SER A 21 -27.55 20.09 32.55
CA SER A 21 -26.64 19.94 31.42
C SER A 21 -27.10 20.86 30.29
N ALA A 22 -26.48 22.03 30.17
CA ALA A 22 -26.61 22.87 28.98
C ALA A 22 -25.76 22.24 27.86
N ALA A 23 -26.43 21.87 26.76
CA ALA A 23 -25.77 21.46 25.52
C ALA A 23 -24.95 22.64 24.95
N PRO A 24 -23.70 22.43 24.50
CA PRO A 24 -23.01 23.44 23.72
C PRO A 24 -23.58 23.46 22.29
N ALA A 25 -23.95 24.67 21.87
CA ALA A 25 -24.58 24.99 20.61
C ALA A 25 -23.79 24.48 19.39
N ALA A 26 -24.48 23.74 18.52
CA ALA A 26 -24.06 23.46 17.16
C ALA A 26 -23.87 24.80 16.43
N HIS A 27 -22.64 25.10 16.00
CA HIS A 27 -22.42 26.14 15.01
C HIS A 27 -22.98 25.63 13.68
N ALA A 28 -24.08 26.23 13.25
CA ALA A 28 -24.62 26.07 11.91
C ALA A 28 -23.56 26.55 10.91
N ALA A 29 -22.88 25.61 10.26
CA ALA A 29 -22.13 25.89 9.04
C ALA A 29 -23.15 26.29 7.97
N ALA A 30 -22.93 27.44 7.35
CA ALA A 30 -23.80 27.99 6.33
C ALA A 30 -23.88 27.03 5.13
N ASP A 31 -25.09 26.55 4.88
CA ASP A 31 -25.52 25.76 3.75
C ASP A 31 -25.37 26.62 2.47
N GLN A 32 -24.30 26.39 1.70
CA GLN A 32 -24.19 26.87 0.32
C GLN A 32 -24.32 25.64 -0.58
N PRO A 33 -25.34 25.55 -1.44
CA PRO A 33 -25.43 24.46 -2.40
C PRO A 33 -24.25 24.58 -3.35
N HIS A 34 -23.31 23.63 -3.27
CA HIS A 34 -22.29 23.43 -4.28
C HIS A 34 -23.00 23.15 -5.61
N ARG A 35 -23.17 24.20 -6.42
CA ARG A 35 -23.55 24.05 -7.82
C ARG A 35 -22.42 23.26 -8.48
N LEU A 36 -22.79 22.16 -9.14
CA LEU A 36 -21.93 21.40 -10.05
C LEU A 36 -21.13 22.39 -10.92
N PRO A 37 -19.81 22.21 -11.09
CA PRO A 37 -19.03 23.09 -11.95
C PRO A 37 -19.65 23.07 -13.36
N ALA A 38 -19.90 24.26 -13.88
CA ALA A 38 -20.36 24.46 -15.24
C ALA A 38 -19.42 23.74 -16.21
N SER A 39 -20.00 22.93 -17.11
CA SER A 39 -19.39 22.28 -18.28
C SER A 39 -17.85 22.27 -18.31
N VAL A 40 -17.26 21.11 -18.07
CA VAL A 40 -15.85 20.82 -18.39
C VAL A 40 -15.57 21.34 -19.80
N ARG A 41 -14.90 22.50 -19.91
CA ARG A 41 -14.39 22.99 -21.19
C ARG A 41 -13.29 22.02 -21.56
N GLN A 42 -13.60 21.08 -22.44
CA GLN A 42 -12.62 20.17 -23.01
C GLN A 42 -11.50 21.00 -23.64
N SER A 43 -10.27 20.86 -23.14
CA SER A 43 -9.09 21.25 -23.89
C SER A 43 -9.13 20.49 -25.22
N PRO A 44 -8.82 21.14 -26.37
CA PRO A 44 -8.72 20.41 -27.62
C PRO A 44 -7.69 19.28 -27.48
N ALA A 45 -8.06 18.06 -27.89
CA ALA A 45 -7.21 16.88 -27.79
C ALA A 45 -5.84 17.13 -28.44
N TYR A 46 -4.75 16.87 -27.71
CA TYR A 46 -3.36 17.11 -28.15
C TYR A 46 -3.06 16.49 -29.53
N ASN A 47 -3.18 15.17 -29.65
CA ASN A 47 -2.91 14.43 -30.90
C ASN A 47 -4.07 13.47 -31.27
N GLY A 48 -5.19 13.51 -30.55
CA GLY A 48 -6.36 12.64 -30.78
C GLY A 48 -6.18 11.18 -30.38
N LEU A 49 -5.06 10.81 -29.76
CA LEU A 49 -4.81 9.46 -29.22
C LEU A 49 -5.31 9.32 -27.78
N ALA A 50 -5.29 8.08 -27.27
CA ALA A 50 -5.70 7.71 -25.91
C ALA A 50 -7.08 8.29 -25.51
N PRO A 51 -8.18 7.99 -26.22
CA PRO A 51 -9.50 8.50 -25.84
C PRO A 51 -9.97 8.03 -24.44
N THR A 52 -9.37 6.96 -23.93
CA THR A 52 -9.49 6.43 -22.56
C THR A 52 -8.09 6.21 -21.97
N PRO A 53 -7.95 6.07 -20.64
CA PRO A 53 -6.64 5.87 -20.01
C PRO A 53 -5.92 4.66 -20.63
N PRO A 54 -4.62 4.77 -20.99
CA PRO A 54 -3.86 3.63 -21.50
C PRO A 54 -3.84 2.45 -20.53
N MET A 55 -3.88 1.23 -21.07
CA MET A 55 -3.78 0.00 -20.29
C MET A 55 -2.69 -0.91 -20.86
N GLY A 56 -1.91 -1.55 -19.98
CA GLY A 56 -0.77 -2.32 -20.44
C GLY A 56 0.09 -2.94 -19.36
N TRP A 57 1.34 -3.16 -19.71
CA TRP A 57 2.37 -3.69 -18.82
C TRP A 57 3.70 -2.98 -19.05
N ASN A 58 4.45 -2.76 -17.97
CA ASN A 58 5.79 -2.17 -17.94
C ASN A 58 6.70 -3.00 -17.02
N ASP A 59 7.99 -3.12 -17.35
CA ASP A 59 8.93 -3.95 -16.60
C ASP A 59 9.51 -3.32 -15.32
N TRP A 60 9.45 -1.99 -15.16
CA TRP A 60 10.30 -1.25 -14.22
C TRP A 60 10.16 -1.64 -12.75
N SER A 61 8.95 -1.58 -12.17
CA SER A 61 8.77 -1.83 -10.74
C SER A 61 9.20 -3.24 -10.35
N TYR A 62 9.04 -4.23 -11.23
CA TYR A 62 9.36 -5.63 -10.90
C TYR A 62 10.76 -6.06 -11.35
N TYR A 63 11.16 -5.75 -12.58
CA TYR A 63 12.39 -6.25 -13.19
C TYR A 63 13.53 -5.23 -13.21
N GLN A 64 13.24 -3.92 -13.20
CA GLN A 64 14.25 -2.87 -13.37
C GLN A 64 15.16 -3.17 -14.58
N CYS A 65 16.49 -3.01 -14.47
CA CYS A 65 17.41 -3.38 -15.56
C CYS A 65 17.57 -4.89 -15.81
N ASN A 66 16.92 -5.79 -15.06
CA ASN A 66 17.04 -7.25 -15.26
C ASN A 66 16.11 -7.74 -16.38
N ILE A 67 16.34 -7.22 -17.59
CA ILE A 67 15.49 -7.44 -18.76
C ILE A 67 16.22 -8.15 -19.90
N SER A 68 15.46 -8.73 -20.82
CA SER A 68 15.95 -9.25 -22.10
C SER A 68 14.80 -9.31 -23.10
N GLU A 69 15.12 -9.37 -24.39
CA GLU A 69 14.15 -9.61 -25.45
C GLU A 69 13.24 -10.81 -25.15
N ALA A 70 13.83 -11.94 -24.75
CA ALA A 70 13.09 -13.14 -24.43
C ALA A 70 12.14 -12.95 -23.25
N LEU A 71 12.55 -12.21 -22.22
CA LEU A 71 11.70 -11.88 -21.07
C LEU A 71 10.53 -11.00 -21.51
N ILE A 72 10.78 -9.90 -22.22
CA ILE A 72 9.71 -8.99 -22.66
C ILE A 72 8.71 -9.72 -23.53
N LEU A 73 9.15 -10.53 -24.49
CA LEU A 73 8.26 -11.32 -25.34
C LEU A 73 7.48 -12.37 -24.54
N LYS A 74 8.06 -12.90 -23.46
CA LYS A 74 7.36 -13.81 -22.53
C LYS A 74 6.23 -13.08 -21.78
N GLN A 75 6.47 -11.85 -21.30
CA GLN A 75 5.46 -11.04 -20.63
C GLN A 75 4.36 -10.57 -21.59
N ALA A 76 4.73 -10.16 -22.81
CA ALA A 76 3.78 -9.84 -23.88
C ALA A 76 2.87 -11.04 -24.20
N LYS A 77 3.45 -12.24 -24.33
CA LYS A 77 2.67 -13.47 -24.51
C LYS A 77 1.76 -13.75 -23.32
N ALA A 78 2.21 -13.48 -22.09
CA ALA A 78 1.41 -13.66 -20.87
C ALA A 78 0.16 -12.78 -20.86
N LEU A 79 0.21 -11.53 -21.34
CA LEU A 79 -0.99 -10.68 -21.51
C LEU A 79 -2.05 -11.36 -22.38
N VAL A 80 -1.63 -12.01 -23.47
CA VAL A 80 -2.54 -12.74 -24.37
C VAL A 80 -3.07 -14.02 -23.72
N THR A 81 -2.19 -14.84 -23.14
CA THR A 81 -2.56 -16.16 -22.63
C THR A 81 -3.39 -16.10 -21.34
N THR A 82 -3.15 -15.10 -20.49
CA THR A 82 -3.98 -14.85 -19.29
C THR A 82 -5.34 -14.24 -19.63
N GLY A 83 -5.48 -13.67 -20.84
CA GLY A 83 -6.69 -13.00 -21.30
C GLY A 83 -6.78 -11.51 -20.92
N LEU A 84 -5.77 -10.96 -20.23
CA LEU A 84 -5.71 -9.54 -19.88
C LEU A 84 -5.70 -8.63 -21.12
N ALA A 85 -5.08 -9.06 -22.22
CA ALA A 85 -5.14 -8.33 -23.49
C ALA A 85 -6.58 -8.10 -23.97
N LYS A 86 -7.48 -9.09 -23.77
CA LYS A 86 -8.91 -8.96 -24.13
C LYS A 86 -9.68 -8.06 -23.17
N LYS A 87 -9.10 -7.71 -22.02
CA LYS A 87 -9.65 -6.76 -21.04
C LYS A 87 -9.15 -5.33 -21.27
N GLY A 88 -8.21 -5.11 -22.18
CA GLY A 88 -7.70 -3.79 -22.52
C GLY A 88 -6.20 -3.63 -22.32
N TYR A 89 -5.55 -4.48 -21.51
CA TYR A 89 -4.09 -4.45 -21.27
C TYR A 89 -3.31 -4.84 -22.52
N ASN A 90 -3.19 -3.91 -23.46
CA ASN A 90 -2.76 -4.19 -24.83
C ASN A 90 -1.46 -3.49 -25.22
N THR A 91 -0.86 -2.71 -24.32
CA THR A 91 0.42 -2.03 -24.54
C THR A 91 1.52 -2.68 -23.71
N VAL A 92 2.65 -2.99 -24.32
CA VAL A 92 3.86 -3.54 -23.66
C VAL A 92 4.94 -2.48 -23.78
N THR A 93 5.31 -1.85 -22.67
CA THR A 93 6.37 -0.83 -22.64
C THR A 93 7.64 -1.43 -22.05
N ILE A 94 8.78 -1.18 -22.69
CA ILE A 94 10.10 -1.43 -22.11
C ILE A 94 10.59 -0.15 -21.45
N ASP A 95 10.98 -0.22 -20.18
CA ASP A 95 11.52 0.91 -19.42
C ASP A 95 13.04 1.09 -19.64
N ASP A 96 13.75 1.81 -18.76
CA ASP A 96 15.18 2.10 -18.91
C ASP A 96 16.07 0.83 -19.05
N CYS A 97 17.35 1.02 -19.35
CA CYS A 97 18.38 -0.02 -19.48
C CYS A 97 18.32 -0.88 -20.76
N TRP A 98 17.43 -0.58 -21.72
CA TRP A 98 17.37 -1.29 -23.00
C TRP A 98 18.52 -0.95 -23.96
N MET A 99 19.16 0.21 -23.77
CA MET A 99 20.11 0.80 -24.70
C MET A 99 21.54 0.25 -24.55
N ALA A 100 22.32 0.32 -25.62
CA ALA A 100 23.77 0.29 -25.53
C ALA A 100 24.26 1.58 -24.80
N GLY A 101 25.42 1.50 -24.14
CA GLY A 101 25.95 2.63 -23.36
C GLY A 101 26.40 3.86 -24.18
N THR A 102 26.36 3.78 -25.51
CA THR A 102 26.75 4.87 -26.42
C THR A 102 25.87 4.89 -27.66
N ARG A 103 25.57 6.09 -28.16
CA ARG A 103 24.99 6.31 -29.49
C ARG A 103 25.93 5.81 -30.59
N ALA A 104 25.38 5.51 -31.76
CA ALA A 104 26.16 5.20 -32.94
C ALA A 104 26.92 6.44 -33.44
N VAL A 105 27.82 6.26 -34.40
CA VAL A 105 28.63 7.36 -34.98
C VAL A 105 27.76 8.45 -35.62
N ASP A 106 26.59 8.08 -36.15
CA ASP A 106 25.61 9.01 -36.74
C ASP A 106 24.68 9.67 -35.69
N GLY A 107 24.88 9.39 -34.40
CA GLY A 107 24.07 9.91 -33.31
C GLY A 107 22.83 9.07 -32.98
N SER A 108 22.53 8.01 -33.72
CA SER A 108 21.35 7.17 -33.46
C SER A 108 21.47 6.36 -32.15
N LEU A 109 20.33 6.15 -31.49
CA LEU A 109 20.22 5.22 -30.37
C LEU A 109 20.42 3.78 -30.84
N GLN A 110 21.02 2.96 -29.98
CA GLN A 110 21.28 1.55 -30.26
C GLN A 110 20.71 0.70 -29.13
N ALA A 111 20.03 -0.40 -29.48
CA ALA A 111 19.67 -1.41 -28.50
C ALA A 111 20.94 -2.10 -27.97
N ASN A 112 20.91 -2.53 -26.70
CA ASN A 112 22.00 -3.34 -26.17
C ASN A 112 22.03 -4.71 -26.86
N PRO A 113 23.09 -5.06 -27.62
CA PRO A 113 23.09 -6.28 -28.44
C PRO A 113 23.14 -7.57 -27.60
N LYS A 114 23.41 -7.48 -26.29
CA LYS A 114 23.32 -8.64 -25.39
C LYS A 114 21.90 -8.86 -24.88
N LEU A 115 21.15 -7.79 -24.61
CA LEU A 115 19.79 -7.86 -24.09
C LEU A 115 18.77 -8.03 -25.22
N PHE A 116 19.00 -7.35 -26.34
CA PHE A 116 18.14 -7.28 -27.53
C PHE A 116 18.95 -7.57 -28.80
N PRO A 117 19.38 -8.83 -28.99
CA PRO A 117 20.26 -9.20 -30.10
C PRO A 117 19.65 -8.95 -31.49
N ASP A 118 18.33 -9.00 -31.61
CA ASP A 118 17.62 -8.75 -32.88
C ASP A 118 17.12 -7.29 -33.01
N GLY A 119 17.34 -6.46 -31.98
CA GLY A 119 17.02 -5.03 -31.94
C GLY A 119 15.53 -4.69 -31.71
N MET A 120 15.24 -3.41 -31.45
CA MET A 120 13.90 -2.99 -31.01
C MET A 120 12.82 -3.11 -32.10
N ALA A 121 13.17 -2.94 -33.37
CA ALA A 121 12.23 -3.16 -34.47
C ALA A 121 11.75 -4.63 -34.52
N TYR A 122 12.61 -5.59 -34.19
CA TYR A 122 12.21 -6.98 -34.09
C TYR A 122 11.24 -7.22 -32.93
N VAL A 123 11.54 -6.65 -31.76
CA VAL A 123 10.68 -6.70 -30.57
C VAL A 123 9.29 -6.13 -30.89
N ALA A 124 9.23 -4.94 -31.49
CA ALA A 124 7.99 -4.29 -31.91
C ALA A 124 7.17 -5.20 -32.83
N ASN A 125 7.79 -5.73 -33.88
CA ASN A 125 7.13 -6.64 -34.83
C ASN A 125 6.58 -7.91 -34.16
N LYS A 126 7.29 -8.48 -33.18
CA LYS A 126 6.81 -9.65 -32.42
C LYS A 126 5.62 -9.31 -31.53
N ILE A 127 5.65 -8.15 -30.87
CA ILE A 127 4.54 -7.66 -30.02
C ILE A 127 3.31 -7.35 -30.89
N HIS A 128 3.49 -6.67 -32.03
CA HIS A 128 2.41 -6.42 -32.99
C HIS A 128 1.80 -7.70 -33.55
N ALA A 129 2.62 -8.72 -33.83
CA ALA A 129 2.13 -10.03 -34.28
C ALA A 129 1.25 -10.74 -33.23
N MET A 130 1.32 -10.34 -31.96
CA MET A 130 0.43 -10.81 -30.89
C MET A 130 -0.86 -9.97 -30.76
N GLY A 131 -1.04 -8.94 -31.59
CA GLY A 131 -2.16 -7.99 -31.50
C GLY A 131 -2.01 -6.97 -30.38
N LEU A 132 -0.78 -6.75 -29.90
CA LEU A 132 -0.44 -5.79 -28.86
C LEU A 132 0.25 -4.57 -29.46
N LYS A 133 0.36 -3.50 -28.70
CA LYS A 133 1.11 -2.27 -28.99
C LYS A 133 2.45 -2.31 -28.27
N PHE A 134 3.48 -1.74 -28.87
CA PHE A 134 4.82 -1.67 -28.31
C PHE A 134 5.15 -0.25 -27.86
N GLY A 135 5.68 -0.10 -26.65
CA GLY A 135 6.20 1.16 -26.15
C GLY A 135 7.63 1.08 -25.67
N ILE A 136 8.29 2.23 -25.63
CA ILE A 136 9.70 2.35 -25.25
C ILE A 136 9.89 3.54 -24.30
N TYR A 137 10.95 3.46 -23.51
CA TYR A 137 11.40 4.51 -22.61
C TYR A 137 12.52 5.33 -23.23
N GLU A 138 12.51 6.62 -22.89
CA GLU A 138 13.56 7.57 -23.20
C GLU A 138 13.63 8.66 -22.11
N ASP A 139 14.64 9.53 -22.13
CA ASP A 139 14.79 10.65 -21.19
C ASP A 139 15.00 11.99 -21.90
N ALA A 140 14.36 13.06 -21.40
CA ALA A 140 14.49 14.41 -21.91
C ALA A 140 15.90 15.01 -21.74
N GLY A 141 16.68 14.54 -20.76
CA GLY A 141 18.01 15.04 -20.44
C GLY A 141 19.14 14.42 -21.26
N THR A 142 20.39 14.66 -20.82
CA THR A 142 21.59 14.18 -21.54
C THR A 142 21.82 12.68 -21.33
N ASN A 143 21.32 12.14 -20.23
CA ASN A 143 21.42 10.74 -19.86
C ASN A 143 20.10 10.31 -19.22
N THR A 144 19.70 9.06 -19.43
CA THR A 144 18.61 8.45 -18.69
C THR A 144 18.93 8.36 -17.19
N CYS A 145 17.94 8.06 -16.36
CA CYS A 145 18.15 7.86 -14.93
C CYS A 145 19.17 6.74 -14.64
N GLY A 146 19.18 5.67 -15.44
CA GLY A 146 20.17 4.59 -15.43
C GLY A 146 21.52 4.93 -16.06
N GLY A 147 21.71 6.15 -16.58
CA GLY A 147 22.97 6.65 -17.13
C GLY A 147 23.19 6.36 -18.62
N TYR A 148 22.20 5.83 -19.34
CA TYR A 148 22.26 5.57 -20.78
C TYR A 148 22.12 6.88 -21.58
N PRO A 149 22.42 6.91 -22.91
CA PRO A 149 22.29 8.14 -23.69
C PRO A 149 20.85 8.68 -23.69
N GLY A 150 20.63 9.90 -23.17
CA GLY A 150 19.33 10.57 -23.22
C GLY A 150 19.13 11.38 -24.50
N SER A 151 17.93 11.94 -24.71
CA SER A 151 17.53 12.59 -25.96
C SER A 151 17.85 14.08 -26.07
N TRP A 152 18.49 14.70 -25.07
CA TRP A 152 18.84 16.12 -25.15
C TRP A 152 19.70 16.42 -26.39
N GLY A 153 19.17 17.27 -27.29
CA GLY A 153 19.81 17.63 -28.56
C GLY A 153 19.55 16.64 -29.71
N HIS A 154 18.82 15.56 -29.47
CA HIS A 154 18.52 14.49 -30.44
C HIS A 154 17.02 14.20 -30.60
N TYR A 155 16.11 14.99 -29.99
CA TYR A 155 14.65 14.72 -29.96
C TYR A 155 14.03 14.32 -31.30
N THR A 156 14.31 15.04 -32.40
CA THR A 156 13.79 14.68 -33.73
C THR A 156 14.37 13.37 -34.25
N GLN A 157 15.69 13.17 -34.12
CA GLN A 157 16.37 11.95 -34.56
C GLN A 157 15.85 10.71 -33.79
N ASP A 158 15.63 10.85 -32.49
CA ASP A 158 15.17 9.74 -31.65
C ASP A 158 13.69 9.44 -31.90
N ALA A 159 12.85 10.46 -32.05
CA ALA A 159 11.46 10.29 -32.49
C ALA A 159 11.36 9.55 -33.84
N ASP A 160 12.14 9.96 -34.84
CA ASP A 160 12.20 9.28 -36.15
C ASP A 160 12.68 7.83 -36.01
N THR A 161 13.65 7.58 -35.13
CA THR A 161 14.15 6.23 -34.82
C THR A 161 13.03 5.36 -34.25
N PHE A 162 12.30 5.86 -33.24
CA PHE A 162 11.16 5.15 -32.63
C PHE A 162 10.05 4.88 -33.65
N ALA A 163 9.72 5.85 -34.50
CA ALA A 163 8.75 5.66 -35.57
C ALA A 163 9.19 4.59 -36.57
N SER A 164 10.48 4.56 -36.93
CA SER A 164 11.06 3.55 -37.84
C SER A 164 11.04 2.14 -37.26
N TRP A 165 11.14 1.99 -35.94
CA TRP A 165 11.05 0.70 -35.24
C TRP A 165 9.61 0.23 -35.03
N GLY A 166 8.61 1.09 -35.25
CA GLY A 166 7.21 0.76 -35.04
C GLY A 166 6.74 0.95 -33.59
N VAL A 167 7.33 1.88 -32.84
CA VAL A 167 6.88 2.22 -31.48
C VAL A 167 5.51 2.90 -31.51
N ASP A 168 4.60 2.52 -30.62
CA ASP A 168 3.23 3.06 -30.49
C ASP A 168 3.04 3.93 -29.23
N TYR A 169 4.01 3.90 -28.32
CA TYR A 169 3.96 4.59 -27.03
C TYR A 169 5.39 4.97 -26.59
N VAL A 170 5.59 6.19 -26.11
CA VAL A 170 6.86 6.62 -25.52
C VAL A 170 6.63 7.17 -24.12
N LYS A 171 7.36 6.64 -23.13
CA LYS A 171 7.57 7.26 -21.81
C LYS A 171 8.82 8.12 -21.88
N LEU A 172 8.71 9.42 -21.59
CA LEU A 172 9.85 10.33 -21.52
C LEU A 172 10.10 10.80 -20.10
N ASP A 173 11.21 10.35 -19.55
CA ASP A 173 11.69 10.72 -18.23
C ASP A 173 12.43 12.08 -18.25
N GLY A 174 12.89 12.53 -17.09
CA GLY A 174 13.47 13.87 -16.91
C GLY A 174 14.81 13.91 -16.16
N CYS A 175 15.52 12.80 -16.02
CA CYS A 175 16.82 12.81 -15.36
C CYS A 175 17.84 13.60 -16.19
N ASN A 176 18.80 14.23 -15.53
CA ASN A 176 19.92 14.91 -16.20
C ASN A 176 19.51 15.97 -17.25
N VAL A 177 18.34 16.61 -17.10
CA VAL A 177 17.99 17.80 -17.88
C VAL A 177 18.95 18.94 -17.51
N PRO A 178 19.72 19.49 -18.47
CA PRO A 178 20.79 20.42 -18.17
C PRO A 178 20.28 21.79 -17.72
N ASN A 179 21.06 22.47 -16.90
CA ASN A 179 20.81 23.87 -16.54
C ASN A 179 21.14 24.78 -17.73
N VAL A 180 20.11 25.35 -18.37
CA VAL A 180 20.30 26.28 -19.49
C VAL A 180 20.40 27.72 -18.97
N ALA A 181 21.49 28.42 -19.32
CA ALA A 181 21.72 29.79 -18.89
C ALA A 181 20.54 30.71 -19.26
N GLY A 182 20.06 31.47 -18.28
CA GLY A 182 18.92 32.39 -18.46
C GLY A 182 17.54 31.72 -18.41
N GLN A 183 17.45 30.43 -18.07
CA GLN A 183 16.19 29.71 -17.88
C GLN A 183 16.12 29.14 -16.46
N THR A 184 14.90 29.08 -15.92
CA THR A 184 14.60 28.25 -14.74
C THR A 184 14.56 26.77 -15.14
N ALA A 185 14.64 25.89 -14.15
CA ALA A 185 14.47 24.45 -14.38
C ALA A 185 13.10 24.17 -15.03
N ALA A 186 12.02 24.72 -14.49
CA ALA A 186 10.67 24.54 -15.04
C ALA A 186 10.57 24.98 -16.51
N GLN A 187 11.16 26.12 -16.87
CA GLN A 187 11.20 26.57 -18.27
C GLN A 187 11.96 25.62 -19.19
N THR A 188 13.03 25.01 -18.69
CA THR A 188 13.85 24.08 -19.46
C THR A 188 13.10 22.78 -19.70
N TYR A 189 12.49 22.20 -18.66
CA TYR A 189 11.66 20.99 -18.78
C TYR A 189 10.48 21.22 -19.72
N VAL A 190 9.69 22.28 -19.50
CA VAL A 190 8.52 22.58 -20.35
C VAL A 190 8.91 22.68 -21.83
N LYS A 191 10.07 23.29 -22.15
CA LYS A 191 10.56 23.36 -23.53
C LYS A 191 11.03 22.01 -24.07
N ALA A 192 11.75 21.23 -23.29
CA ALA A 192 12.24 19.91 -23.70
C ALA A 192 11.08 18.97 -24.06
N TYR A 193 10.07 18.89 -23.19
CA TYR A 193 8.90 18.06 -23.40
C TYR A 193 8.03 18.56 -24.57
N ASP A 194 7.89 19.87 -24.75
CA ASP A 194 7.21 20.46 -25.92
C ASP A 194 7.94 20.18 -27.24
N GLN A 195 9.28 20.17 -27.24
CA GLN A 195 10.10 19.83 -28.41
C GLN A 195 9.97 18.35 -28.77
N PHE A 196 10.05 17.46 -27.78
CA PHE A 196 9.91 16.03 -28.00
C PHE A 196 8.48 15.65 -28.44
N SER A 197 7.46 16.27 -27.82
CA SER A 197 6.06 16.18 -28.23
C SER A 197 5.89 16.50 -29.72
N LYS A 198 6.41 17.64 -30.18
CA LYS A 198 6.39 18.02 -31.62
C LYS A 198 7.13 17.01 -32.49
N ALA A 199 8.31 16.58 -32.06
CA ALA A 199 9.10 15.59 -32.79
C ALA A 199 8.31 14.28 -33.00
N LEU A 200 7.61 13.76 -31.98
CA LEU A 200 6.75 12.58 -32.10
C LEU A 200 5.63 12.79 -33.12
N VAL A 201 4.95 13.94 -33.09
CA VAL A 201 3.87 14.26 -34.05
C VAL A 201 4.40 14.37 -35.48
N ASP A 202 5.56 15.01 -35.66
CA ASP A 202 6.17 15.25 -36.97
C ASP A 202 6.61 13.94 -37.67
N THR A 203 6.81 12.85 -36.94
CA THR A 203 7.07 11.51 -37.52
C THR A 203 5.92 11.01 -38.40
N GLY A 204 4.68 11.50 -38.17
CA GLY A 204 3.46 11.02 -38.82
C GLY A 204 2.98 9.64 -38.34
N ARG A 205 3.63 9.03 -37.33
CA ARG A 205 3.16 7.80 -36.68
C ARG A 205 2.31 8.15 -35.45
N GLU A 206 1.26 7.36 -35.22
CA GLU A 206 0.46 7.46 -34.00
C GLU A 206 1.24 6.93 -32.78
N ILE A 207 1.85 7.83 -32.02
CA ILE A 207 2.62 7.51 -30.81
C ILE A 207 1.98 8.19 -29.60
N VAL A 208 1.52 7.38 -28.62
CA VAL A 208 1.04 7.89 -27.33
C VAL A 208 2.22 8.45 -26.54
N PHE A 209 2.09 9.67 -26.02
CA PHE A 209 3.17 10.33 -25.29
C PHE A 209 2.88 10.40 -23.79
N SER A 210 3.72 9.73 -23.00
CA SER A 210 3.72 9.72 -21.53
C SER A 210 4.87 10.59 -21.00
N ASP A 211 4.49 11.65 -20.28
CA ASP A 211 5.37 12.73 -19.83
C ASP A 211 5.67 12.61 -18.32
N SER A 212 6.93 12.56 -17.91
CA SER A 212 7.29 12.53 -16.49
C SER A 212 7.70 13.88 -15.88
N ALA A 213 7.63 14.99 -16.62
CA ALA A 213 8.13 16.29 -16.18
C ALA A 213 7.58 16.73 -14.83
N PRO A 214 6.26 16.60 -14.52
CA PRO A 214 5.73 17.08 -13.25
C PRO A 214 6.33 16.39 -12.02
N ALA A 215 6.68 15.10 -12.12
CA ALA A 215 7.27 14.33 -11.02
C ALA A 215 8.57 14.96 -10.50
N TYR A 216 9.38 15.57 -11.38
CA TYR A 216 10.64 16.25 -11.03
C TYR A 216 10.46 17.55 -10.25
N PHE A 217 9.22 18.03 -10.13
CA PHE A 217 8.87 19.24 -9.39
C PHE A 217 7.98 18.95 -8.17
N GLN A 218 7.78 17.68 -7.81
CA GLN A 218 6.91 17.25 -6.72
C GLN A 218 7.16 18.06 -5.43
N GLY A 219 6.08 18.56 -4.83
CA GLY A 219 6.14 19.37 -3.61
C GLY A 219 6.78 20.76 -3.75
N GLY A 220 7.27 21.11 -4.95
CA GLY A 220 7.91 22.37 -5.26
C GLY A 220 6.93 23.46 -5.75
N PRO A 221 7.33 24.73 -5.71
CA PRO A 221 6.48 25.86 -6.11
C PRO A 221 6.14 25.89 -7.61
N ASP A 222 6.97 25.25 -8.45
CA ASP A 222 6.79 25.24 -9.91
C ASP A 222 5.93 24.07 -10.40
N TRP A 223 5.59 23.11 -9.52
CA TRP A 223 4.86 21.89 -9.88
C TRP A 223 3.58 22.17 -10.67
N GLN A 224 2.76 23.12 -10.20
CA GLN A 224 1.50 23.49 -10.86
C GLN A 224 1.71 24.05 -12.26
N THR A 225 2.81 24.77 -12.48
CA THR A 225 3.18 25.33 -13.78
C THR A 225 3.54 24.22 -14.75
N VAL A 226 4.30 23.21 -14.29
CA VAL A 226 4.77 22.10 -15.13
C VAL A 226 3.63 21.17 -15.50
N ILE A 227 2.78 20.73 -14.56
CA ILE A 227 1.64 19.86 -14.88
C ILE A 227 0.63 20.53 -15.83
N ALA A 228 0.41 21.85 -15.70
CA ALA A 228 -0.43 22.61 -16.61
C ALA A 228 0.17 22.76 -18.02
N ALA A 229 1.48 22.57 -18.17
CA ALA A 229 2.16 22.54 -19.46
C ALA A 229 2.14 21.12 -20.05
N SER A 230 2.48 20.09 -19.28
CA SER A 230 2.44 18.67 -19.70
C SER A 230 1.05 18.28 -20.21
N SER A 231 -0.02 18.71 -19.53
CA SER A 231 -1.41 18.46 -19.96
C SER A 231 -1.80 19.03 -21.33
N LYS A 232 -0.98 19.89 -21.93
CA LYS A 232 -1.22 20.44 -23.29
C LYS A 232 -0.43 19.72 -24.38
N VAL A 233 0.62 18.98 -24.01
CA VAL A 233 1.60 18.43 -24.97
C VAL A 233 1.73 16.92 -24.88
N ALA A 234 1.09 16.26 -23.92
CA ALA A 234 1.16 14.83 -23.69
C ALA A 234 -0.22 14.18 -23.50
N ASN A 235 -0.29 12.86 -23.68
CA ASN A 235 -1.50 12.08 -23.48
C ASN A 235 -1.75 11.69 -22.02
N LEU A 236 -0.66 11.57 -21.26
CA LEU A 236 -0.67 11.29 -19.84
C LEU A 236 0.62 11.81 -19.20
N TRP A 237 0.59 12.06 -17.90
CA TRP A 237 1.77 12.54 -17.18
C TRP A 237 1.88 12.00 -15.76
N ARG A 238 3.09 11.57 -15.39
CA ARG A 238 3.42 11.17 -14.01
C ARG A 238 3.46 12.43 -13.14
N GLU A 239 2.59 12.49 -12.14
CA GLU A 239 2.47 13.69 -11.32
C GLU A 239 3.46 13.80 -10.15
N GLY A 240 3.98 12.67 -9.66
CA GLY A 240 4.77 12.61 -8.43
C GLY A 240 5.61 11.33 -8.35
N ALA A 241 6.02 10.97 -7.14
CA ALA A 241 6.98 9.91 -6.87
C ALA A 241 6.60 8.56 -7.48
N ASP A 242 7.63 7.76 -7.77
CA ASP A 242 7.45 6.38 -8.19
C ASP A 242 6.73 5.56 -7.14
N THR A 243 6.00 4.55 -7.61
CA THR A 243 5.50 3.48 -6.79
C THR A 243 6.64 2.57 -6.34
N ALA A 244 6.35 1.67 -5.41
CA ALA A 244 7.35 0.79 -4.84
C ALA A 244 7.86 -0.28 -5.84
N LEU A 245 9.11 -0.69 -5.66
CA LEU A 245 9.78 -1.75 -6.41
C LEU A 245 9.46 -3.14 -5.82
N GLY A 246 9.66 -4.17 -6.64
CA GLY A 246 9.22 -5.53 -6.36
C GLY A 246 9.90 -6.18 -5.15
N GLN A 247 11.15 -5.81 -4.87
CA GLN A 247 11.90 -6.26 -3.71
C GLN A 247 11.47 -5.61 -2.39
N GLU A 248 10.66 -4.55 -2.43
CA GLU A 248 10.26 -3.83 -1.23
C GLU A 248 9.20 -4.60 -0.41
N SER A 249 9.10 -4.25 0.87
CA SER A 249 8.13 -4.88 1.77
C SER A 249 6.68 -4.54 1.38
N GLY A 250 5.72 -5.38 1.77
CA GLY A 250 4.29 -5.10 1.58
C GLY A 250 3.85 -3.76 2.19
N ALA A 251 4.41 -3.39 3.34
CA ALA A 251 4.13 -2.11 3.99
C ALA A 251 4.65 -0.91 3.17
N ALA A 252 5.84 -1.03 2.58
CA ALA A 252 6.38 -0.01 1.69
C ALA A 252 5.52 0.13 0.42
N LYS A 253 5.12 -1.00 -0.19
CA LYS A 253 4.21 -1.01 -1.35
C LYS A 253 2.88 -0.36 -1.04
N TRP A 254 2.24 -0.70 0.08
CA TRP A 254 0.99 -0.06 0.48
C TRP A 254 1.16 1.44 0.76
N SER A 255 2.26 1.84 1.43
CA SER A 255 2.56 3.25 1.68
C SER A 255 2.74 4.04 0.38
N ALA A 256 3.42 3.48 -0.61
CA ALA A 256 3.56 4.09 -1.94
C ALA A 256 2.18 4.23 -2.61
N ILE A 257 1.38 3.17 -2.67
CA ILE A 257 0.01 3.20 -3.23
C ILE A 257 -0.85 4.28 -2.58
N ALA A 258 -0.84 4.36 -1.24
CA ALA A 258 -1.60 5.36 -0.50
C ALA A 258 -1.10 6.80 -0.76
N TYR A 259 0.21 6.98 -0.92
CA TYR A 259 0.81 8.24 -1.31
C TYR A 259 0.39 8.66 -2.72
N ASN A 260 0.56 7.78 -3.71
CA ASN A 260 0.22 8.03 -5.12
C ASN A 260 -1.27 8.39 -5.27
N TYR A 261 -2.17 7.63 -4.63
CA TYR A 261 -3.59 7.97 -4.56
C TYR A 261 -3.82 9.39 -4.00
N SER A 262 -3.22 9.70 -2.84
CA SER A 262 -3.44 10.97 -2.16
C SER A 262 -2.92 12.16 -2.97
N TYR A 263 -1.86 11.95 -3.75
CA TYR A 263 -1.28 12.97 -4.62
C TYR A 263 -2.10 13.18 -5.90
N ASN A 264 -2.70 12.12 -6.45
CA ASN A 264 -3.48 12.15 -7.69
C ASN A 264 -4.92 12.64 -7.52
N VAL A 265 -5.60 12.27 -6.42
CA VAL A 265 -7.07 12.36 -6.29
C VAL A 265 -7.64 13.77 -6.47
N GLY A 266 -6.84 14.81 -6.25
CA GLY A 266 -7.23 16.22 -6.43
C GLY A 266 -7.05 16.78 -7.85
N LEU A 267 -6.60 15.97 -8.81
CA LEU A 267 -6.11 16.45 -10.11
C LEU A 267 -7.10 16.34 -11.27
N GLY A 268 -8.36 16.01 -10.99
CA GLY A 268 -9.37 15.75 -12.02
C GLY A 268 -9.63 16.90 -13.01
N GLN A 269 -9.22 18.14 -12.69
CA GLN A 269 -9.28 19.27 -13.62
C GLN A 269 -8.35 19.12 -14.84
N TYR A 270 -7.34 18.25 -14.76
CA TYR A 270 -6.41 17.96 -15.84
C TYR A 270 -6.79 16.70 -16.63
N ALA A 271 -7.70 15.87 -16.11
CA ALA A 271 -8.09 14.61 -16.72
C ALA A 271 -9.25 14.77 -17.71
N GLY A 272 -9.20 14.03 -18.81
CA GLY A 272 -10.24 13.94 -19.84
C GLY A 272 -9.80 13.06 -21.02
N PRO A 273 -10.67 12.80 -22.00
CA PRO A 273 -10.29 12.02 -23.18
C PRO A 273 -9.03 12.55 -23.85
N GLY A 274 -7.99 11.71 -23.95
CA GLY A 274 -6.68 12.07 -24.50
C GLY A 274 -5.68 12.63 -23.49
N HIS A 275 -6.03 12.75 -22.21
CA HIS A 275 -5.30 13.51 -21.18
C HIS A 275 -5.52 12.90 -19.78
N PHE A 276 -4.54 12.20 -19.21
CA PHE A 276 -4.72 11.51 -17.92
C PHE A 276 -3.59 11.77 -16.91
N ASN A 277 -3.97 11.95 -15.65
CA ASN A 277 -3.01 11.94 -14.55
C ASN A 277 -2.56 10.49 -14.29
N ASP A 278 -1.26 10.28 -14.10
CA ASP A 278 -0.63 8.97 -13.95
C ASP A 278 -0.03 8.79 -12.54
N PRO A 279 -0.75 8.11 -11.62
CA PRO A 279 -0.28 7.76 -10.29
C PRO A 279 0.69 6.59 -10.25
N ASP A 280 1.27 6.22 -11.39
CA ASP A 280 2.24 5.15 -11.57
C ASP A 280 1.65 3.72 -11.57
N PHE A 281 2.53 2.74 -11.70
CA PHE A 281 2.17 1.35 -12.01
C PHE A 281 1.29 0.63 -10.97
N LEU A 282 0.48 -0.31 -11.48
CA LEU A 282 -0.23 -1.30 -10.67
C LEU A 282 0.70 -2.42 -10.21
N LEU A 283 0.70 -2.68 -8.90
CA LEU A 283 1.51 -3.71 -8.25
C LEU A 283 0.72 -5.00 -7.96
N ALA A 284 -0.52 -5.10 -8.45
CA ALA A 284 -1.32 -6.30 -8.30
C ALA A 284 -0.66 -7.51 -8.97
N GLY A 285 -0.42 -8.56 -8.19
CA GLY A 285 0.31 -9.77 -8.61
C GLY A 285 1.71 -9.90 -8.01
N ASP A 286 2.21 -8.84 -7.38
CA ASP A 286 3.47 -8.89 -6.65
C ASP A 286 3.28 -9.39 -5.20
N SER A 287 4.35 -9.91 -4.63
CA SER A 287 4.41 -10.39 -3.25
C SER A 287 4.31 -9.24 -2.23
N GLY A 288 3.79 -9.55 -1.04
CA GLY A 288 3.74 -8.63 0.10
C GLY A 288 2.44 -7.84 0.23
N LEU A 289 1.70 -7.60 -0.87
CA LEU A 289 0.36 -7.01 -0.82
C LEU A 289 -0.71 -8.07 -0.55
N SER A 290 -1.71 -7.71 0.25
CA SER A 290 -2.92 -8.52 0.41
C SER A 290 -3.85 -8.39 -0.81
N ASP A 291 -4.75 -9.37 -1.00
CA ASP A 291 -5.80 -9.29 -2.02
C ASP A 291 -6.66 -8.02 -1.87
N THR A 292 -6.88 -7.58 -0.63
CA THR A 292 -7.61 -6.34 -0.31
C THR A 292 -6.87 -5.11 -0.83
N GLU A 293 -5.57 -4.99 -0.56
CA GLU A 293 -4.76 -3.85 -1.01
C GLU A 293 -4.62 -3.82 -2.54
N MET A 294 -4.41 -4.99 -3.17
CA MET A 294 -4.39 -5.11 -4.63
C MET A 294 -5.73 -4.67 -5.25
N GLN A 295 -6.87 -5.12 -4.69
CA GLN A 295 -8.19 -4.71 -5.16
C GLN A 295 -8.42 -3.21 -4.94
N SER A 296 -7.96 -2.65 -3.82
CA SER A 296 -8.03 -1.22 -3.55
C SER A 296 -7.26 -0.39 -4.56
N GLN A 297 -6.01 -0.76 -4.87
CA GLN A 297 -5.24 -0.05 -5.89
C GLN A 297 -5.97 0.00 -7.23
N VAL A 298 -6.40 -1.16 -7.75
CA VAL A 298 -7.09 -1.22 -9.05
C VAL A 298 -8.41 -0.44 -9.05
N SER A 299 -9.17 -0.47 -7.95
CA SER A 299 -10.44 0.26 -7.85
C SER A 299 -10.23 1.78 -7.78
N LEU A 300 -9.21 2.23 -7.04
CA LEU A 300 -8.88 3.65 -6.91
C LEU A 300 -8.33 4.22 -8.22
N TRP A 301 -7.45 3.49 -8.92
CA TRP A 301 -6.93 3.92 -10.22
C TRP A 301 -8.07 4.03 -11.25
N ALA A 302 -8.98 3.04 -11.28
CA ALA A 302 -10.14 3.08 -12.17
C ALA A 302 -11.10 4.24 -11.85
N GLU A 303 -11.34 4.52 -10.57
CA GLU A 303 -12.14 5.66 -10.13
C GLU A 303 -11.47 6.98 -10.49
N MET A 304 -10.14 7.05 -10.47
CA MET A 304 -9.38 8.26 -10.84
C MET A 304 -9.18 8.43 -12.36
N ALA A 305 -9.65 7.49 -13.20
CA ALA A 305 -9.34 7.46 -14.63
C ALA A 305 -7.82 7.46 -14.91
N ALA A 306 -7.08 6.70 -14.11
CA ALA A 306 -5.63 6.57 -14.22
C ALA A 306 -5.24 5.46 -15.22
N PRO A 307 -4.07 5.54 -15.87
CA PRO A 307 -3.57 4.44 -16.69
C PRO A 307 -3.51 3.13 -15.89
N LEU A 308 -4.04 2.03 -16.44
CA LEU A 308 -3.97 0.71 -15.82
C LEU A 308 -2.80 -0.07 -16.41
N ILE A 309 -1.59 0.29 -15.98
CA ILE A 309 -0.33 -0.32 -16.43
C ILE A 309 0.20 -1.21 -15.30
N SER A 310 0.19 -2.52 -15.50
CA SER A 310 0.73 -3.48 -14.54
C SER A 310 2.26 -3.51 -14.59
N SER A 311 2.93 -3.57 -13.44
CA SER A 311 4.37 -3.83 -13.37
C SER A 311 4.67 -4.99 -12.42
N THR A 312 4.26 -6.19 -12.84
CA THR A 312 4.46 -7.45 -12.10
C THR A 312 4.81 -8.61 -13.05
N ASP A 313 5.25 -9.76 -12.53
CA ASP A 313 5.41 -10.96 -13.35
C ASP A 313 4.06 -11.59 -13.73
N LEU A 314 3.56 -11.20 -14.90
CA LEU A 314 2.32 -11.72 -15.49
C LEU A 314 2.30 -13.24 -15.69
N THR A 315 3.47 -13.90 -15.72
CA THR A 315 3.55 -15.37 -15.87
C THR A 315 3.29 -16.10 -14.56
N GLN A 316 3.31 -15.38 -13.43
CA GLN A 316 3.23 -15.91 -12.08
C GLN A 316 2.05 -15.32 -11.27
N LEU A 317 1.08 -14.67 -11.93
CA LEU A 317 -0.08 -14.11 -11.26
C LEU A 317 -0.85 -15.18 -10.47
N SER A 318 -1.17 -14.88 -9.22
CA SER A 318 -2.15 -15.64 -8.46
C SER A 318 -3.53 -15.53 -9.12
N ALA A 319 -4.41 -16.50 -8.84
CA ALA A 319 -5.79 -16.44 -9.33
C ALA A 319 -6.53 -15.19 -8.85
N ALA A 320 -6.22 -14.72 -7.63
CA ALA A 320 -6.77 -13.49 -7.08
C ALA A 320 -6.28 -12.26 -7.87
N ALA A 321 -4.96 -12.11 -8.06
CA ALA A 321 -4.40 -10.99 -8.81
C ALA A 321 -4.93 -10.93 -10.26
N LEU A 322 -5.02 -12.07 -10.94
CA LEU A 322 -5.60 -12.14 -12.28
C LEU A 322 -7.08 -11.73 -12.29
N SER A 323 -7.87 -12.16 -11.29
CA SER A 323 -9.27 -11.77 -11.15
C SER A 323 -9.44 -10.27 -10.86
N ILE A 324 -8.54 -9.69 -10.07
CA ILE A 324 -8.53 -8.27 -9.71
C ILE A 324 -8.21 -7.42 -10.95
N LEU A 325 -7.07 -7.67 -11.60
CA LEU A 325 -6.65 -6.96 -12.81
C LEU A 325 -7.68 -7.11 -13.94
N GLY A 326 -8.23 -8.32 -14.12
CA GLY A 326 -9.15 -8.66 -15.19
C GLY A 326 -10.63 -8.35 -14.93
N ASN A 327 -10.97 -7.67 -13.83
CA ASN A 327 -12.36 -7.39 -13.48
C ASN A 327 -12.99 -6.38 -14.45
N ALA A 328 -13.75 -6.91 -15.42
CA ALA A 328 -14.36 -6.13 -16.48
C ALA A 328 -15.32 -5.02 -16.00
N ARG A 329 -15.91 -5.15 -14.80
CA ARG A 329 -16.81 -4.11 -14.26
C ARG A 329 -16.04 -2.91 -13.73
N VAL A 330 -14.90 -3.16 -13.07
CA VAL A 330 -14.00 -2.11 -12.57
C VAL A 330 -13.28 -1.43 -13.74
N VAL A 331 -12.74 -2.23 -14.67
CA VAL A 331 -12.13 -1.72 -15.91
C VAL A 331 -13.11 -0.86 -16.72
N ALA A 332 -14.41 -1.20 -16.75
CA ALA A 332 -15.39 -0.38 -17.45
C ALA A 332 -15.65 1.00 -16.81
N VAL A 333 -15.34 1.18 -15.52
CA VAL A 333 -15.37 2.52 -14.90
C VAL A 333 -14.15 3.33 -15.33
N ASP A 334 -12.97 2.71 -15.32
CA ASP A 334 -11.74 3.33 -15.82
C ASP A 334 -11.92 3.82 -17.28
N GLN A 335 -12.35 2.89 -18.14
CA GLN A 335 -12.52 3.06 -19.57
C GLN A 335 -13.84 3.73 -19.96
N ASP A 336 -14.52 4.43 -19.05
CA ASP A 336 -15.74 5.17 -19.37
C ASP A 336 -15.45 6.32 -20.34
N ALA A 337 -16.29 6.46 -21.37
CA ALA A 337 -16.07 7.39 -22.48
C ALA A 337 -16.14 8.87 -22.08
N LEU A 338 -16.66 9.20 -20.88
CA LEU A 338 -16.60 10.56 -20.37
C LEU A 338 -15.17 10.97 -20.04
N GLY A 339 -14.29 10.00 -19.72
CA GLY A 339 -12.91 10.24 -19.33
C GLY A 339 -12.75 11.07 -18.05
N ALA A 340 -13.83 11.23 -17.28
CA ALA A 340 -13.80 12.03 -16.05
C ALA A 340 -13.06 11.27 -14.95
N GLN A 341 -12.14 11.95 -14.28
CA GLN A 341 -11.56 11.50 -13.02
C GLN A 341 -12.57 11.67 -11.88
N GLY A 342 -12.67 10.67 -11.02
CA GLY A 342 -13.44 10.73 -9.78
C GLY A 342 -12.84 11.70 -8.78
N HIS A 343 -13.68 12.20 -7.87
CA HIS A 343 -13.29 13.15 -6.83
C HIS A 343 -13.89 12.77 -5.49
N ILE A 344 -13.27 13.24 -4.40
CA ILE A 344 -13.73 13.03 -3.04
C ILE A 344 -14.98 13.87 -2.77
N ILE A 345 -16.03 13.24 -2.24
CA ILE A 345 -17.27 13.91 -1.78
C ILE A 345 -17.41 13.93 -0.25
N GLN A 346 -16.67 13.06 0.45
CA GLN A 346 -16.71 12.96 1.90
C GLN A 346 -15.38 12.42 2.42
N GLN A 347 -14.87 13.01 3.49
CA GLN A 347 -13.71 12.52 4.23
C GLN A 347 -14.09 12.34 5.70
N GLY A 348 -13.51 11.35 6.35
CA GLY A 348 -13.61 11.20 7.80
C GLY A 348 -12.36 10.57 8.38
N ASP A 349 -12.49 10.00 9.57
CA ASP A 349 -11.36 9.41 10.30
C ASP A 349 -10.83 8.16 9.57
N GLY A 350 -9.74 8.34 8.82
CA GLY A 350 -9.11 7.26 8.06
C GLY A 350 -9.92 6.73 6.89
N TYR A 351 -10.87 7.48 6.33
CA TYR A 351 -11.59 7.08 5.11
C TYR A 351 -11.90 8.24 4.16
N ASP A 352 -12.04 7.91 2.88
CA ASP A 352 -12.58 8.80 1.84
C ASP A 352 -13.76 8.12 1.13
N VAL A 353 -14.71 8.92 0.64
CA VAL A 353 -15.74 8.51 -0.31
C VAL A 353 -15.52 9.29 -1.59
N LEU A 354 -15.40 8.58 -2.71
CA LEU A 354 -15.22 9.16 -4.03
C LEU A 354 -16.46 8.95 -4.90
N THR A 355 -16.65 9.83 -5.87
CA THR A 355 -17.58 9.62 -6.96
C THR A 355 -17.01 10.03 -8.31
N LYS A 356 -17.41 9.28 -9.34
CA LYS A 356 -17.11 9.54 -10.75
C LYS A 356 -18.39 9.48 -11.57
N PRO A 357 -18.78 10.56 -12.27
CA PRO A 357 -19.88 10.50 -13.23
C PRO A 357 -19.48 9.61 -14.41
N LEU A 358 -20.45 8.84 -14.93
CA LEU A 358 -20.27 7.97 -16.09
C LEU A 358 -21.05 8.50 -17.29
N ALA A 359 -20.57 8.23 -18.51
CA ALA A 359 -21.13 8.77 -19.75
C ALA A 359 -22.62 8.45 -19.95
N ASN A 360 -23.10 7.34 -19.37
CA ASN A 360 -24.50 6.92 -19.49
C ASN A 360 -25.44 7.56 -18.45
N GLY A 361 -24.94 8.46 -17.60
CA GLY A 361 -25.70 9.13 -16.54
C GLY A 361 -25.72 8.40 -15.19
N ASP A 362 -25.06 7.24 -15.09
CA ASP A 362 -24.81 6.59 -13.80
C ASP A 362 -23.67 7.31 -13.07
N VAL A 363 -23.49 6.99 -11.79
CA VAL A 363 -22.29 7.39 -11.03
C VAL A 363 -21.59 6.15 -10.46
N SER A 364 -20.27 6.15 -10.49
CA SER A 364 -19.45 5.25 -9.68
C SER A 364 -19.25 5.87 -8.29
N VAL A 365 -19.22 5.04 -7.26
CA VAL A 365 -18.97 5.43 -5.88
C VAL A 365 -17.99 4.45 -5.25
N VAL A 366 -16.86 4.95 -4.75
CA VAL A 366 -15.89 4.17 -3.98
C VAL A 366 -15.96 4.57 -2.50
N LEU A 367 -16.14 3.58 -1.63
CA LEU A 367 -15.94 3.71 -0.19
C LEU A 367 -14.53 3.21 0.14
N PHE A 368 -13.58 4.10 0.45
CA PHE A 368 -12.18 3.75 0.67
C PHE A 368 -11.79 3.89 2.15
N ASN A 369 -11.33 2.79 2.74
CA ASN A 369 -10.78 2.76 4.10
C ASN A 369 -9.25 2.81 4.06
N LYS A 370 -8.67 3.93 4.50
CA LYS A 370 -7.22 4.16 4.63
C LYS A 370 -6.65 3.63 5.95
N SER A 371 -7.51 3.33 6.91
CA SER A 371 -7.10 2.96 8.26
C SER A 371 -6.68 1.48 8.37
N ASN A 372 -6.01 1.16 9.47
CA ASN A 372 -5.57 -0.19 9.82
C ASN A 372 -6.67 -1.07 10.45
N ALA A 373 -7.93 -0.60 10.50
CA ALA A 373 -9.05 -1.34 11.07
C ALA A 373 -10.25 -1.31 10.12
N SER A 374 -11.08 -2.36 10.13
CA SER A 374 -12.31 -2.32 9.35
C SER A 374 -13.24 -1.22 9.87
N GLN A 375 -13.97 -0.57 8.99
CA GLN A 375 -14.95 0.44 9.38
C GLN A 375 -16.18 0.39 8.48
N THR A 376 -17.31 0.86 9.00
CA THR A 376 -18.48 1.06 8.15
C THR A 376 -18.48 2.47 7.59
N ILE A 377 -18.36 2.55 6.27
CA ILE A 377 -18.40 3.80 5.53
C ILE A 377 -19.77 3.91 4.85
N SER A 378 -20.32 5.11 4.83
CA SER A 378 -21.61 5.38 4.17
C SER A 378 -21.69 6.78 3.58
N THR A 379 -22.45 6.89 2.49
CA THR A 379 -22.88 8.11 1.83
C THR A 379 -24.31 7.94 1.30
N THR A 380 -24.78 8.86 0.45
CA THR A 380 -26.05 8.74 -0.27
C THR A 380 -25.85 8.86 -1.78
N ALA A 381 -26.76 8.29 -2.56
CA ALA A 381 -26.78 8.44 -4.01
C ALA A 381 -26.97 9.92 -4.39
N SER A 382 -27.79 10.65 -3.62
CA SER A 382 -27.93 12.10 -3.74
C SER A 382 -26.61 12.87 -3.54
N ALA A 383 -25.83 12.56 -2.50
CA ALA A 383 -24.54 13.21 -2.26
C ALA A 383 -23.48 12.83 -3.31
N ALA A 384 -23.56 11.60 -3.86
CA ALA A 384 -22.74 11.15 -4.97
C ALA A 384 -23.13 11.76 -6.33
N GLY A 385 -24.15 12.62 -6.39
CA GLY A 385 -24.56 13.29 -7.62
C GLY A 385 -25.37 12.40 -8.58
N ALA A 386 -25.93 11.27 -8.10
CA ALA A 386 -26.86 10.48 -8.90
C ALA A 386 -28.13 11.28 -9.22
N ALA A 387 -28.73 11.03 -10.38
CA ALA A 387 -30.01 11.64 -10.74
C ALA A 387 -31.11 11.28 -9.71
N GLN A 388 -31.96 12.25 -9.36
CA GLN A 388 -33.00 12.05 -8.36
C GLN A 388 -33.96 10.92 -8.76
N ALA A 389 -34.12 9.94 -7.87
CA ALA A 389 -35.06 8.85 -8.01
C ALA A 389 -35.64 8.42 -6.64
N SER A 390 -36.74 7.67 -6.65
CA SER A 390 -37.33 7.09 -5.44
C SER A 390 -36.56 5.91 -4.88
N ASP A 391 -35.77 5.25 -5.73
CA ASP A 391 -34.87 4.17 -5.38
C ASP A 391 -33.70 4.11 -6.37
N TYR A 392 -32.67 3.37 -6.02
CA TYR A 392 -31.43 3.23 -6.79
C TYR A 392 -31.03 1.76 -6.87
N ARG A 393 -30.54 1.35 -8.04
CA ARG A 393 -29.82 0.09 -8.18
C ARG A 393 -28.36 0.32 -7.83
N LEU A 394 -27.87 -0.38 -6.81
CA LEU A 394 -26.45 -0.45 -6.46
C LEU A 394 -25.88 -1.77 -6.97
N THR A 395 -24.92 -1.70 -7.88
CA THR A 395 -24.16 -2.87 -8.35
C THR A 395 -22.75 -2.80 -7.79
N ASP A 396 -22.41 -3.71 -6.88
CA ASP A 396 -21.04 -3.91 -6.42
C ASP A 396 -20.19 -4.40 -7.60
N LEU A 397 -19.16 -3.65 -7.97
CA LEU A 397 -18.37 -3.93 -9.16
C LEU A 397 -17.36 -5.06 -8.96
N VAL A 398 -16.98 -5.34 -7.71
CA VAL A 398 -16.13 -6.48 -7.38
C VAL A 398 -16.96 -7.76 -7.48
N THR A 399 -18.03 -7.86 -6.72
CA THR A 399 -18.85 -9.10 -6.63
C THR A 399 -19.83 -9.27 -7.79
N GLY A 400 -20.23 -8.17 -8.45
CA GLY A 400 -21.28 -8.15 -9.47
C GLY A 400 -22.70 -8.18 -8.91
N GLN A 401 -22.87 -8.23 -7.58
CA GLN A 401 -24.19 -8.28 -6.95
C GLN A 401 -24.91 -6.94 -7.11
N SER A 402 -26.19 -7.00 -7.51
CA SER A 402 -27.06 -5.82 -7.63
C SER A 402 -28.16 -5.83 -6.57
N THR A 403 -28.39 -4.68 -5.93
CA THR A 403 -29.35 -4.49 -4.84
C THR A 403 -30.09 -3.17 -5.00
N ALA A 404 -31.23 -3.01 -4.31
CA ALA A 404 -32.03 -1.78 -4.33
C ALA A 404 -31.82 -0.98 -3.04
N SER A 405 -31.49 0.29 -3.16
CA SER A 405 -31.39 1.25 -2.04
C SER A 405 -32.44 2.35 -2.18
N THR A 406 -32.91 2.93 -1.06
CA THR A 406 -33.75 4.14 -1.10
C THR A 406 -32.94 5.42 -1.34
N ASP A 407 -31.68 5.46 -0.88
CA ASP A 407 -30.71 6.55 -1.13
C ASP A 407 -29.34 6.18 -0.53
N THR A 408 -29.32 5.48 0.61
CA THR A 408 -28.10 5.15 1.35
C THR A 408 -27.20 4.16 0.60
N ILE A 409 -25.91 4.49 0.50
CA ILE A 409 -24.85 3.61 0.05
C ILE A 409 -23.96 3.35 1.26
N ALA A 410 -23.84 2.09 1.69
CA ALA A 410 -23.09 1.76 2.89
C ALA A 410 -22.54 0.34 2.84
N ALA A 411 -21.28 0.18 3.26
CA ALA A 411 -20.64 -1.11 3.39
C ALA A 411 -19.68 -1.11 4.58
N ASN A 412 -19.45 -2.29 5.16
CA ASN A 412 -18.25 -2.50 5.98
C ASN A 412 -17.08 -2.72 5.03
N VAL A 413 -16.05 -1.91 5.21
CA VAL A 413 -14.86 -1.85 4.36
C VAL A 413 -13.68 -2.31 5.22
N PRO A 414 -12.99 -3.41 4.86
CA PRO A 414 -11.81 -3.89 5.59
C PRO A 414 -10.71 -2.83 5.70
N ALA A 415 -9.76 -3.02 6.61
CA ALA A 415 -8.55 -2.21 6.64
C ALA A 415 -7.90 -2.17 5.24
N HIS A 416 -7.47 -1.00 4.79
CA HIS A 416 -6.88 -0.78 3.46
C HIS A 416 -7.80 -1.15 2.28
N GLY A 417 -9.09 -1.38 2.55
CA GLY A 417 -10.04 -1.91 1.59
C GLY A 417 -10.84 -0.85 0.85
N THR A 418 -11.44 -1.25 -0.27
CA THR A 418 -12.45 -0.49 -0.99
C THR A 418 -13.73 -1.30 -1.18
N VAL A 419 -14.85 -0.60 -1.28
CA VAL A 419 -16.07 -1.15 -1.90
C VAL A 419 -16.50 -0.18 -3.00
N MET A 420 -16.59 -0.69 -4.23
CA MET A 420 -16.90 0.10 -5.41
C MET A 420 -18.28 -0.26 -5.96
N TYR A 421 -19.17 0.73 -6.05
CA TYR A 421 -20.52 0.59 -6.58
C TYR A 421 -20.69 1.38 -7.87
N ARG A 422 -21.42 0.80 -8.83
CA ARG A 422 -22.15 1.60 -9.82
C ARG A 422 -23.56 1.84 -9.33
N VAL A 423 -23.96 3.10 -9.36
CA VAL A 423 -25.24 3.60 -8.87
C VAL A 423 -26.06 4.06 -10.06
N HIS A 424 -27.23 3.46 -10.23
CA HIS A 424 -28.18 3.83 -11.27
C HIS A 424 -29.49 4.31 -10.63
N ALA A 425 -29.99 5.45 -11.11
CA ALA A 425 -31.28 6.00 -10.71
C ALA A 425 -32.42 5.07 -11.16
N GLY A 426 -33.18 4.56 -10.20
CA GLY A 426 -34.22 3.55 -10.42
C GLY A 426 -33.75 2.11 -10.17
N ALA A 427 -34.52 1.36 -9.40
CA ALA A 427 -34.30 -0.06 -9.17
C ALA A 427 -35.38 -0.94 -9.83
N SER A 428 -35.00 -2.13 -10.28
CA SER A 428 -36.00 -3.14 -10.63
C SER A 428 -36.67 -3.63 -9.35
N SER A 429 -38.01 -3.76 -9.38
CA SER A 429 -38.82 -4.33 -8.30
C SER A 429 -38.42 -5.76 -7.87
N SER A 430 -37.56 -6.44 -8.64
CA SER A 430 -37.07 -7.79 -8.39
C SER A 430 -35.77 -7.84 -7.57
N LEU A 431 -35.12 -6.71 -7.30
CA LEU A 431 -33.85 -6.68 -6.58
C LEU A 431 -34.05 -6.87 -5.07
N ALA A 432 -33.07 -7.52 -4.45
CA ALA A 432 -32.95 -7.60 -2.99
C ALA A 432 -32.70 -6.20 -2.39
N PRO A 433 -33.15 -5.92 -1.15
CA PRO A 433 -32.87 -4.64 -0.51
C PRO A 433 -31.39 -4.56 -0.13
N ALA A 434 -30.72 -3.44 -0.41
CA ALA A 434 -29.36 -3.18 0.03
C ALA A 434 -29.28 -3.26 1.56
N LEU A 435 -28.41 -4.13 2.08
CA LEU A 435 -28.16 -4.26 3.50
C LEU A 435 -26.71 -3.86 3.82
N SER A 436 -26.51 -3.15 4.93
CA SER A 436 -25.16 -2.96 5.49
C SER A 436 -25.00 -3.85 6.71
N VAL A 437 -23.90 -4.60 6.75
CA VAL A 437 -23.50 -5.41 7.90
C VAL A 437 -22.36 -4.68 8.60
N ARG A 438 -22.48 -4.42 9.90
CA ARG A 438 -21.50 -3.69 10.71
C ARG A 438 -21.00 -4.57 11.84
N PHE A 439 -19.69 -4.55 12.06
CA PHE A 439 -19.07 -5.11 13.23
C PHE A 439 -18.77 -4.03 14.27
N ARG A 440 -18.86 -4.43 15.54
CA ARG A 440 -18.07 -3.84 16.62
C ARG A 440 -17.48 -4.99 17.41
N ASN A 441 -16.18 -5.18 17.32
CA ASN A 441 -15.45 -6.09 18.18
C ASN A 441 -14.55 -5.29 19.15
N GLY A 442 -14.27 -5.88 20.30
CA GLY A 442 -13.05 -5.57 21.04
C GLY A 442 -11.96 -6.57 20.62
N ALA A 443 -10.74 -6.39 21.12
CA ALA A 443 -9.69 -7.40 20.94
C ALA A 443 -10.18 -8.76 21.44
N LEU A 444 -10.11 -9.79 20.59
CA LEU A 444 -10.42 -11.15 21.05
C LEU A 444 -9.27 -11.67 21.89
N VAL A 445 -9.59 -12.35 22.99
CA VAL A 445 -8.59 -12.92 23.88
C VAL A 445 -8.66 -14.44 23.76
N ALA A 446 -7.56 -15.06 23.33
CA ALA A 446 -7.46 -16.51 23.23
C ALA A 446 -7.79 -17.19 24.59
N GLY A 447 -8.49 -18.32 24.54
CA GLY A 447 -8.95 -19.02 25.74
C GLY A 447 -10.12 -18.33 26.49
N LYS A 448 -10.58 -17.15 26.06
CA LYS A 448 -11.80 -16.51 26.56
C LYS A 448 -12.90 -16.55 25.50
N ASN A 449 -14.14 -16.66 25.97
CA ASN A 449 -15.31 -16.39 25.13
C ASN A 449 -15.49 -14.88 25.04
N THR A 450 -15.32 -14.32 23.85
CA THR A 450 -15.49 -12.89 23.58
C THR A 450 -16.79 -12.66 22.80
N PRO A 451 -17.69 -11.79 23.27
CA PRO A 451 -18.91 -11.46 22.56
C PRO A 451 -18.59 -10.58 21.34
N VAL A 452 -19.01 -11.01 20.15
CA VAL A 452 -18.95 -10.24 18.89
C VAL A 452 -20.36 -9.85 18.48
N SER A 453 -20.60 -8.55 18.30
CA SER A 453 -21.92 -8.04 17.90
C SER A 453 -21.91 -7.64 16.43
N VAL A 454 -22.80 -8.28 15.66
CA VAL A 454 -23.05 -7.99 14.24
C VAL A 454 -24.37 -7.26 14.11
N THR A 455 -24.34 -6.05 13.55
CA THR A 455 -25.54 -5.25 13.29
C THR A 455 -25.85 -5.25 11.80
N VAL A 456 -27.09 -5.59 11.44
CA VAL A 456 -27.59 -5.53 10.06
C VAL A 456 -28.59 -4.40 9.95
N THR A 457 -28.41 -3.52 8.98
CA THR A 457 -29.34 -2.42 8.66
C THR A 457 -29.93 -2.64 7.27
N ASN A 458 -31.24 -2.44 7.14
CA ASN A 458 -31.93 -2.45 5.85
C ASN A 458 -31.97 -1.04 5.25
N ASN A 459 -31.14 -0.82 4.23
CA ASN A 459 -31.03 0.44 3.49
C ASN A 459 -31.89 0.43 2.21
N GLY A 460 -32.61 -0.66 1.96
CA GLY A 460 -33.42 -0.86 0.77
C GLY A 460 -34.90 -0.53 0.95
N PRO A 461 -35.65 -0.45 -0.17
CA PRO A 461 -37.07 -0.05 -0.16
C PRO A 461 -38.02 -1.15 0.32
N ILE A 462 -37.55 -2.40 0.43
CA ILE A 462 -38.38 -3.56 0.77
C ILE A 462 -37.95 -4.21 2.08
N LYS A 463 -38.93 -4.76 2.82
CA LYS A 463 -38.66 -5.50 4.06
C LYS A 463 -37.94 -6.84 3.78
N VAL A 464 -37.01 -7.20 4.66
CA VAL A 464 -36.46 -8.57 4.72
C VAL A 464 -37.40 -9.43 5.56
N ASN A 465 -38.10 -10.37 4.94
CA ASN A 465 -39.05 -11.25 5.65
C ASN A 465 -38.32 -12.31 6.48
N ALA A 466 -37.32 -12.96 5.88
CA ALA A 466 -36.50 -13.99 6.51
C ALA A 466 -35.08 -13.97 5.94
N GLY A 467 -34.10 -14.03 6.83
CA GLY A 467 -32.69 -14.16 6.53
C GLY A 467 -31.94 -14.71 7.74
N SER A 468 -30.62 -14.80 7.62
CA SER A 468 -29.76 -15.20 8.73
C SER A 468 -28.40 -14.54 8.62
N VAL A 469 -27.85 -14.15 9.76
CA VAL A 469 -26.45 -13.76 9.88
C VAL A 469 -25.67 -15.00 10.29
N GLN A 470 -24.69 -15.38 9.47
CA GLN A 470 -23.67 -16.36 9.83
C GLN A 470 -22.39 -15.61 10.19
N LEU A 471 -21.76 -15.97 11.30
CA LEU A 471 -20.41 -15.49 11.63
C LEU A 471 -19.44 -16.67 11.51
N SER A 472 -18.43 -16.49 10.67
CA SER A 472 -17.35 -17.45 10.47
C SER A 472 -16.05 -16.88 11.04
N ALA A 473 -15.26 -17.75 11.66
CA ALA A 473 -13.93 -17.46 12.14
C ALA A 473 -12.92 -18.43 11.48
N PRO A 474 -11.64 -18.05 11.37
CA PRO A 474 -10.62 -18.90 10.74
C PRO A 474 -10.22 -20.05 11.65
N SER A 475 -9.35 -20.92 11.15
CA SER A 475 -8.79 -22.05 11.91
C SER A 475 -8.22 -21.59 13.27
N GLY A 476 -8.46 -22.39 14.31
CA GLY A 476 -8.06 -22.06 15.70
C GLY A 476 -9.10 -21.25 16.47
N TRP A 477 -10.17 -20.76 15.83
CA TRP A 477 -11.27 -20.03 16.47
C TRP A 477 -12.61 -20.75 16.28
N THR A 478 -13.48 -20.69 17.29
CA THR A 478 -14.83 -21.24 17.25
C THR A 478 -15.86 -20.14 17.46
N VAL A 479 -17.05 -20.30 16.86
CA VAL A 479 -18.16 -19.34 16.95
C VAL A 479 -19.42 -20.05 17.42
N ALA A 480 -20.08 -19.52 18.46
CA ALA A 480 -21.28 -20.10 19.05
C ALA A 480 -22.36 -19.03 19.40
N PRO A 481 -23.62 -19.20 18.95
CA PRO A 481 -23.99 -19.98 17.76
C PRO A 481 -23.30 -19.41 16.52
N ASN A 482 -23.01 -20.19 15.49
CA ASN A 482 -22.38 -19.66 14.26
C ASN A 482 -23.39 -19.03 13.26
N ARG A 483 -24.70 -19.19 13.49
CA ARG A 483 -25.77 -18.64 12.66
C ARG A 483 -26.96 -18.22 13.52
N VAL A 484 -27.50 -17.03 13.27
CA VAL A 484 -28.70 -16.52 13.94
C VAL A 484 -29.68 -15.90 12.94
N ALA A 485 -30.98 -16.17 13.12
CA ALA A 485 -32.02 -15.71 12.23
C ALA A 485 -32.32 -14.20 12.36
N VAL A 486 -32.73 -13.61 11.24
CA VAL A 486 -33.20 -12.22 11.12
C VAL A 486 -34.56 -12.25 10.41
N HIS A 487 -35.57 -11.66 11.05
CA HIS A 487 -36.94 -11.65 10.55
C HIS A 487 -37.51 -10.23 10.59
N ASN A 488 -38.37 -9.93 9.62
CA ASN A 488 -39.19 -8.71 9.59
C ASN A 488 -38.40 -7.39 9.72
N LEU A 489 -37.20 -7.31 9.11
CA LEU A 489 -36.39 -6.09 9.12
C LEU A 489 -36.94 -5.10 8.09
N LYS A 490 -37.67 -4.08 8.54
CA LYS A 490 -38.29 -3.07 7.67
C LYS A 490 -37.24 -2.08 7.11
N PRO A 491 -37.54 -1.36 6.02
CA PRO A 491 -36.69 -0.27 5.55
C PRO A 491 -36.29 0.69 6.68
N GLY A 492 -35.02 1.07 6.73
CA GLY A 492 -34.44 1.96 7.75
C GLY A 492 -34.23 1.31 9.13
N GLN A 493 -34.64 0.06 9.36
CA GLN A 493 -34.43 -0.60 10.65
C GLN A 493 -33.10 -1.35 10.70
N SER A 494 -32.54 -1.42 11.91
CA SER A 494 -31.38 -2.24 12.26
C SER A 494 -31.72 -3.33 13.26
N THR A 495 -30.96 -4.41 13.24
CA THR A 495 -31.01 -5.45 14.27
C THR A 495 -29.61 -5.98 14.58
N THR A 496 -29.34 -6.28 15.85
CA THR A 496 -28.03 -6.76 16.30
C THR A 496 -28.11 -8.22 16.73
N ARG A 497 -27.11 -9.01 16.36
CA ARG A 497 -26.92 -10.41 16.76
C ARG A 497 -25.57 -10.56 17.41
N THR A 498 -25.56 -11.21 18.57
CA THR A 498 -24.34 -11.44 19.34
C THR A 498 -23.92 -12.91 19.20
N PHE A 499 -22.63 -13.10 18.97
CA PHE A 499 -21.95 -14.37 18.81
C PHE A 499 -20.89 -14.48 19.89
N GLN A 500 -20.60 -15.68 20.38
CA GLN A 500 -19.45 -15.93 21.23
C GLN A 500 -18.32 -16.48 20.37
N VAL A 501 -17.17 -15.81 20.37
CA VAL A 501 -15.97 -16.25 19.65
C VAL A 501 -14.90 -16.64 20.67
N SER A 502 -14.29 -17.82 20.50
CA SER A 502 -13.22 -18.28 21.38
C SER A 502 -12.13 -19.02 20.63
N GLY A 503 -10.88 -18.76 21.02
CA GLY A 503 -9.70 -19.41 20.44
C GLY A 503 -9.36 -20.70 21.18
N VAL A 504 -9.24 -21.81 20.45
CA VAL A 504 -8.70 -23.08 20.95
C VAL A 504 -7.33 -23.27 20.29
N ASN A 505 -6.26 -23.00 21.05
CA ASN A 505 -4.85 -23.14 20.62
C ASN A 505 -4.44 -22.40 19.32
N PRO A 506 -4.59 -21.06 19.20
CA PRO A 506 -3.98 -20.35 18.07
C PRO A 506 -2.44 -20.39 18.17
N ALA A 507 -1.74 -20.34 17.03
CA ALA A 507 -0.28 -20.28 17.00
C ALA A 507 0.22 -18.99 17.68
N PRO A 508 1.37 -19.02 18.41
CA PRO A 508 1.94 -17.84 19.02
C PRO A 508 2.34 -16.78 17.97
N GLY A 509 2.48 -15.54 18.46
CA GLY A 509 2.88 -14.35 17.72
C GLY A 509 1.75 -13.42 17.31
N PRO A 510 2.12 -12.23 16.81
CA PRO A 510 1.20 -11.23 16.28
C PRO A 510 0.61 -11.74 14.96
N ARG A 511 -0.72 -11.91 14.94
CA ARG A 511 -1.48 -12.45 13.81
C ARG A 511 -2.81 -11.75 13.69
N THR A 512 -3.22 -11.55 12.45
CA THR A 512 -4.54 -11.03 12.11
C THR A 512 -5.41 -12.15 11.57
N TYR A 513 -6.60 -12.31 12.13
CA TYR A 513 -7.58 -13.33 11.75
C TYR A 513 -8.86 -12.64 11.25
N ALA A 514 -9.26 -12.92 10.00
CA ALA A 514 -10.49 -12.36 9.46
C ALA A 514 -11.74 -13.05 10.03
N LEU A 515 -12.61 -12.30 10.72
CA LEU A 515 -14.00 -12.68 10.95
C LEU A 515 -14.84 -12.25 9.77
N THR A 516 -15.69 -13.14 9.28
CA THR A 516 -16.63 -12.80 8.21
C THR A 516 -18.06 -12.99 8.69
N ALA A 517 -18.84 -11.91 8.70
CA ALA A 517 -20.28 -11.98 8.91
C ALA A 517 -20.95 -11.94 7.55
N THR A 518 -21.70 -13.00 7.26
CA THR A 518 -22.46 -13.11 6.02
C THR A 518 -23.94 -13.03 6.37
N MET A 519 -24.58 -11.93 6.01
CA MET A 519 -26.03 -11.83 6.00
C MET A 519 -26.55 -12.42 4.69
N GLN A 520 -27.27 -13.53 4.78
CA GLN A 520 -28.00 -14.11 3.66
C GLN A 520 -29.48 -13.80 3.82
N GLU A 521 -30.12 -13.40 2.74
CA GLU A 521 -31.50 -12.99 2.76
C GLU A 521 -32.26 -13.54 1.54
N ARG A 522 -33.57 -13.69 1.69
CA ARG A 522 -34.48 -14.02 0.59
C ARG A 522 -35.65 -13.05 0.57
N ALA A 523 -35.47 -11.92 -0.10
CA ALA A 523 -36.52 -10.98 -0.37
C ALA A 523 -37.18 -11.39 -1.69
N ARG A 524 -38.40 -11.94 -1.60
CA ARG A 524 -39.15 -12.46 -2.74
C ARG A 524 -38.42 -13.64 -3.44
N ALA A 525 -38.18 -13.54 -4.74
CA ALA A 525 -37.56 -14.56 -5.59
C ALA A 525 -36.02 -14.42 -5.68
N ALA A 526 -35.45 -13.28 -5.26
CA ALA A 526 -34.02 -13.03 -5.30
C ALA A 526 -33.34 -13.50 -4.00
N LYS A 527 -32.09 -13.96 -4.13
CA LYS A 527 -31.17 -14.21 -3.02
C LYS A 527 -30.06 -13.18 -3.11
N ALA A 528 -29.73 -12.55 -1.99
CA ALA A 528 -28.55 -11.69 -1.88
C ALA A 528 -27.73 -12.08 -0.64
N SER A 529 -26.43 -11.85 -0.74
CA SER A 529 -25.48 -12.10 0.32
C SER A 529 -24.67 -10.84 0.57
N TYR A 530 -24.54 -10.48 1.84
CA TYR A 530 -23.78 -9.30 2.27
C TYR A 530 -22.72 -9.78 3.23
N ALA A 531 -21.46 -9.67 2.83
CA ALA A 531 -20.35 -9.94 3.69
C ALA A 531 -19.88 -8.64 4.33
N ALA A 532 -19.56 -8.72 5.61
CA ALA A 532 -18.67 -7.79 6.27
C ALA A 532 -17.49 -8.60 6.79
N GLN A 533 -16.32 -7.99 6.80
CA GLN A 533 -15.12 -8.58 7.36
C GLN A 533 -14.55 -7.64 8.41
N ASP A 534 -14.14 -8.22 9.52
CA ASP A 534 -13.41 -7.51 10.55
C ASP A 534 -12.22 -8.35 10.98
N ASP A 535 -11.13 -7.67 11.25
CA ASP A 535 -9.86 -8.31 11.53
C ASP A 535 -9.67 -8.41 13.05
N ILE A 536 -9.37 -9.61 13.52
CA ILE A 536 -8.99 -9.87 14.90
C ILE A 536 -7.47 -9.84 14.96
N TYR A 537 -6.92 -8.84 15.66
CA TYR A 537 -5.55 -8.92 16.09
C TYR A 537 -5.42 -9.85 17.31
N SER A 538 -4.50 -10.80 17.23
CA SER A 538 -4.12 -11.69 18.31
C SER A 538 -2.60 -11.69 18.41
N ASN A 539 -2.06 -11.39 19.59
CA ASN A 539 -0.62 -11.50 19.85
C ASN A 539 -0.40 -12.47 20.99
N LEU A 540 -0.40 -13.76 20.65
CA LEU A 540 -0.21 -14.80 21.65
C LEU A 540 1.27 -14.87 22.07
N PRO A 541 1.57 -14.91 23.37
CA PRO A 541 2.95 -15.01 23.80
C PRO A 541 3.65 -16.25 23.22
N TYR A 542 4.82 -16.06 22.61
CA TYR A 542 5.73 -17.15 22.36
C TYR A 542 6.21 -17.75 23.69
N PRO A 543 6.48 -19.06 23.76
CA PRO A 543 6.94 -19.70 24.99
C PRO A 543 8.32 -19.19 25.44
N ASN A 544 9.14 -18.69 24.51
CA ASN A 544 10.45 -18.08 24.74
C ASN A 544 10.88 -17.29 23.49
N LEU A 545 12.00 -16.56 23.58
CA LEU A 545 12.50 -15.72 22.48
C LEU A 545 12.86 -16.56 21.24
N ALA A 546 13.47 -17.72 21.41
CA ALA A 546 13.89 -18.59 20.30
C ALA A 546 12.72 -19.06 19.44
N ALA A 547 11.56 -19.33 20.05
CA ALA A 547 10.34 -19.67 19.32
C ALA A 547 9.80 -18.52 18.46
N ALA A 548 10.26 -17.28 18.70
CA ALA A 548 9.86 -16.07 17.99
C ALA A 548 10.86 -15.63 16.90
N TYR A 549 12.00 -16.32 16.73
CA TYR A 549 12.98 -15.94 15.71
C TYR A 549 12.36 -15.93 14.32
N ASN A 550 12.58 -14.83 13.59
CA ASN A 550 11.94 -14.57 12.30
C ASN A 550 12.90 -14.00 11.25
N ASN A 551 14.18 -13.77 11.59
CA ASN A 551 15.20 -13.30 10.66
C ASN A 551 16.53 -14.05 10.83
N VAL A 552 17.28 -14.15 9.74
CA VAL A 552 18.61 -14.79 9.64
C VAL A 552 19.69 -13.73 9.74
N GLY A 553 20.17 -13.50 10.96
CA GLY A 553 21.22 -12.56 11.31
C GLY A 553 22.64 -13.10 11.17
N VAL A 554 22.84 -14.42 11.21
CA VAL A 554 24.16 -15.07 11.12
C VAL A 554 24.18 -16.12 10.02
N THR A 555 25.24 -16.13 9.19
CA THR A 555 25.45 -17.15 8.17
C THR A 555 26.87 -17.69 8.16
N THR A 556 27.04 -18.89 7.61
CA THR A 556 28.31 -19.37 7.07
C THR A 556 28.50 -18.84 5.65
N LEU A 557 29.71 -18.90 5.09
CA LEU A 557 29.92 -18.59 3.68
C LEU A 557 29.11 -19.50 2.73
N ALA A 558 28.91 -20.77 3.10
CA ALA A 558 28.20 -21.74 2.26
C ALA A 558 26.69 -21.45 2.14
N ASN A 559 26.13 -20.67 3.06
CA ASN A 559 24.71 -20.30 3.06
C ASN A 559 24.49 -18.79 3.19
N ALA A 560 25.45 -17.98 2.75
CA ALA A 560 25.41 -16.51 2.82
C ALA A 560 24.17 -15.91 2.13
N THR A 561 23.65 -16.55 1.08
CA THR A 561 22.43 -16.13 0.37
C THR A 561 21.15 -16.20 1.21
N LYS A 562 21.19 -16.84 2.38
CA LYS A 562 20.06 -16.88 3.33
C LYS A 562 20.05 -15.72 4.32
N GLY A 563 21.17 -15.02 4.48
CA GLY A 563 21.29 -13.92 5.43
C GLY A 563 20.44 -12.75 4.99
N ASN A 564 19.82 -12.04 5.95
CA ASN A 564 19.08 -10.82 5.65
C ASN A 564 18.95 -9.89 6.88
N PHE A 565 20.04 -9.72 7.62
CA PHE A 565 20.07 -8.86 8.79
C PHE A 565 19.62 -7.43 8.45
N ASP A 566 20.10 -6.87 7.33
CA ASP A 566 19.89 -5.48 6.95
C ASP A 566 18.86 -5.25 5.83
N GLY A 567 18.12 -6.29 5.43
CA GLY A 567 17.21 -6.24 4.28
C GLY A 567 17.91 -6.30 2.91
N GLY A 568 19.24 -6.13 2.86
CA GLY A 568 20.06 -6.22 1.64
C GLY A 568 20.67 -7.61 1.40
N GLY A 569 20.25 -8.60 2.16
CA GLY A 569 20.81 -9.96 2.11
C GLY A 569 22.16 -10.13 2.82
N ASN A 570 22.54 -9.20 3.70
CA ASN A 570 23.80 -9.29 4.44
C ASN A 570 23.59 -9.85 5.85
N SER A 571 24.65 -10.39 6.47
CA SER A 571 24.57 -10.97 7.81
C SER A 571 25.92 -10.90 8.55
N PHE A 572 25.89 -11.11 9.86
CA PHE A 572 27.11 -11.41 10.62
C PHE A 572 27.77 -12.70 10.08
N SER A 573 29.09 -12.73 10.12
CA SER A 573 29.88 -13.90 9.71
C SER A 573 30.06 -14.85 10.89
N GLU A 574 29.57 -16.08 10.77
CA GLU A 574 29.74 -17.12 11.79
C GLU A 574 31.22 -17.32 12.15
N ALA A 575 32.10 -17.45 11.16
CA ALA A 575 33.54 -17.66 11.42
C ALA A 575 34.17 -16.53 12.25
N GLN A 576 33.71 -15.29 12.08
CA GLN A 576 34.22 -14.15 12.85
C GLN A 576 33.62 -14.09 14.26
N LEU A 577 32.35 -14.48 14.42
CA LEU A 577 31.72 -14.64 15.73
C LEU A 577 32.40 -15.76 16.53
N GLU A 578 32.66 -16.91 15.90
CA GLU A 578 33.36 -18.03 16.52
C GLU A 578 34.79 -17.63 16.94
N ALA A 579 35.51 -16.89 16.09
CA ALA A 579 36.82 -16.35 16.44
C ALA A 579 36.77 -15.36 17.62
N ALA A 580 35.63 -14.70 17.85
CA ALA A 580 35.36 -13.87 19.02
C ALA A 580 34.82 -14.66 20.23
N GLY A 581 34.75 -15.99 20.15
CA GLY A 581 34.27 -16.87 21.21
C GLY A 581 32.74 -16.96 21.31
N VAL A 582 32.02 -16.53 20.28
CA VAL A 582 30.56 -16.56 20.20
C VAL A 582 30.13 -17.66 19.25
N THR A 583 29.56 -18.73 19.80
CA THR A 583 29.04 -19.88 19.04
C THR A 583 27.59 -20.15 19.45
N PRO A 584 26.82 -20.93 18.67
CA PRO A 584 25.45 -21.27 19.04
C PRO A 584 25.36 -21.82 20.47
N GLY A 585 24.52 -21.20 21.30
CA GLY A 585 24.34 -21.56 22.71
C GLY A 585 25.44 -21.09 23.68
N SER A 586 26.46 -20.35 23.22
CA SER A 586 27.52 -19.84 24.08
C SER A 586 27.03 -18.73 25.03
N THR A 587 27.83 -18.42 26.04
CA THR A 587 27.53 -17.35 27.00
C THR A 587 28.12 -16.02 26.53
N VAL A 588 27.34 -14.94 26.62
CA VAL A 588 27.78 -13.56 26.37
C VAL A 588 27.42 -12.70 27.58
N SER A 589 28.39 -11.97 28.14
CA SER A 589 28.19 -11.10 29.31
C SER A 589 28.37 -9.63 28.95
N ALA A 590 27.34 -8.82 29.19
CA ALA A 590 27.37 -7.38 28.93
C ALA A 590 26.42 -6.64 29.88
N GLY A 591 26.75 -5.40 30.25
CA GLY A 591 25.90 -4.58 31.12
C GLY A 591 25.61 -5.18 32.52
N GLY A 592 26.47 -6.08 33.01
CA GLY A 592 26.26 -6.81 34.25
C GLY A 592 25.18 -7.90 34.16
N THR A 593 24.83 -8.33 32.94
CA THR A 593 23.89 -9.42 32.67
C THR A 593 24.58 -10.51 31.85
N THR A 594 24.24 -11.76 32.11
CA THR A 594 24.75 -12.93 31.38
C THR A 594 23.64 -13.48 30.50
N PHE A 595 23.90 -13.59 29.21
CA PHE A 595 22.96 -14.07 28.19
C PHE A 595 23.44 -15.38 27.59
N THR A 596 22.49 -16.17 27.08
CA THR A 596 22.76 -17.26 26.15
C THR A 596 22.61 -16.74 24.73
N TRP A 597 23.68 -16.82 23.94
CA TRP A 597 23.63 -16.53 22.50
C TRP A 597 22.68 -17.52 21.80
N PRO A 598 21.94 -17.12 20.76
CA PRO A 598 21.03 -18.01 20.02
C PRO A 598 21.65 -19.37 19.70
N ASP A 599 20.99 -20.44 20.15
CA ASP A 599 21.34 -21.83 19.80
C ASP A 599 20.69 -22.24 18.47
N ALA A 600 20.90 -21.40 17.45
CA ALA A 600 20.39 -21.60 16.10
C ALA A 600 21.55 -21.90 15.15
N ALA A 601 21.33 -22.83 14.21
CA ALA A 601 22.32 -23.11 13.19
C ALA A 601 22.47 -21.90 12.25
N PRO A 602 23.70 -21.45 11.91
CA PRO A 602 23.88 -20.35 10.96
C PRO A 602 23.13 -20.58 9.65
N GLY A 603 22.48 -19.54 9.12
CA GLY A 603 21.58 -19.63 7.96
C GLY A 603 20.16 -20.11 8.30
N THR A 604 19.81 -20.17 9.59
CA THR A 604 18.43 -20.27 10.09
C THR A 604 18.11 -19.06 10.96
N ALA A 605 16.84 -18.84 11.28
CA ALA A 605 16.45 -17.66 12.04
C ALA A 605 17.01 -17.73 13.47
N ASP A 606 17.74 -16.68 13.86
CA ASP A 606 18.51 -16.61 15.11
C ASP A 606 18.28 -15.31 15.89
N ASN A 607 17.48 -14.39 15.34
CA ASN A 607 17.04 -13.20 16.05
C ASN A 607 15.56 -12.89 15.78
N VAL A 608 15.00 -12.04 16.64
CA VAL A 608 13.69 -11.43 16.42
C VAL A 608 13.90 -10.05 15.83
N GLN A 609 13.57 -9.91 14.54
CA GLN A 609 13.30 -8.63 13.90
C GLN A 609 11.98 -8.06 14.44
N GLY A 610 11.98 -6.78 14.83
CA GLY A 610 10.86 -6.10 15.46
C GLY A 610 9.54 -6.33 14.71
N SER A 611 8.55 -6.81 15.46
CA SER A 611 7.24 -7.23 14.95
C SER A 611 6.13 -7.07 15.98
N GLY A 612 6.44 -6.58 17.18
CA GLY A 612 5.52 -6.52 18.30
C GLY A 612 5.32 -7.86 19.00
N ALA A 613 6.15 -8.88 18.74
CA ALA A 613 5.98 -10.21 19.33
C ALA A 613 5.98 -10.17 20.87
N THR A 614 4.99 -10.81 21.50
CA THR A 614 5.01 -11.03 22.94
C THR A 614 5.75 -12.32 23.28
N ILE A 615 6.65 -12.27 24.25
CA ILE A 615 7.48 -13.39 24.69
C ILE A 615 7.18 -13.69 26.15
N THR A 616 6.85 -14.94 26.46
CA THR A 616 6.74 -15.41 27.85
C THR A 616 8.13 -15.44 28.47
N THR A 617 8.28 -14.83 29.64
CA THR A 617 9.53 -14.86 30.40
C THR A 617 9.22 -14.73 31.88
N SER A 618 10.16 -15.12 32.73
CA SER A 618 9.98 -15.09 34.17
C SER A 618 11.23 -14.55 34.86
N GLY A 619 11.04 -13.69 35.84
CA GLY A 619 12.09 -13.19 36.70
C GLY A 619 11.60 -12.01 37.52
N GLN A 620 12.36 -11.67 38.55
CA GLN A 620 12.22 -10.44 39.31
C GLN A 620 13.60 -9.80 39.37
N GLY A 621 13.67 -8.49 39.16
CA GLY A 621 14.91 -7.76 39.03
C GLY A 621 14.66 -6.27 38.88
N SER A 622 15.73 -5.51 38.68
CA SER A 622 15.65 -4.05 38.49
C SER A 622 15.63 -3.62 37.02
N LYS A 623 16.09 -4.49 36.12
CA LYS A 623 16.17 -4.22 34.68
C LYS A 623 15.91 -5.49 33.87
N LEU A 624 15.46 -5.29 32.64
CA LEU A 624 15.46 -6.31 31.59
C LEU A 624 16.54 -5.92 30.59
N GLY A 625 17.57 -6.74 30.48
CA GLY A 625 18.67 -6.57 29.55
C GLY A 625 18.37 -7.23 28.21
N PHE A 626 18.94 -6.68 27.14
CA PHE A 626 18.82 -7.18 25.77
C PHE A 626 20.19 -7.21 25.11
N LEU A 627 20.44 -8.26 24.32
CA LEU A 627 21.45 -8.24 23.27
C LEU A 627 20.77 -8.01 21.94
N GLY A 628 21.18 -6.97 21.23
CA GLY A 628 20.58 -6.58 19.97
C GLY A 628 21.46 -5.69 19.12
N SER A 629 21.00 -5.41 17.91
CA SER A 629 21.68 -4.53 16.96
C SER A 629 20.66 -4.03 15.95
N GLU A 630 20.96 -2.96 15.22
CA GLU A 630 20.01 -2.36 14.28
C GLU A 630 20.50 -2.31 12.84
N ALA A 631 19.54 -2.44 11.92
CA ALA A 631 19.67 -2.09 10.52
C ALA A 631 19.01 -0.73 10.24
N GLY A 632 19.30 0.24 11.11
CA GLY A 632 18.74 1.58 11.16
C GLY A 632 19.29 2.32 12.37
N ASP A 633 18.62 3.39 12.79
CA ASP A 633 18.94 4.14 14.01
C ASP A 633 17.61 4.62 14.64
N VAL A 634 16.85 3.69 15.21
CA VAL A 634 15.50 3.93 15.75
C VAL A 634 15.41 3.57 17.22
N GLN A 635 14.36 4.07 17.87
CA GLN A 635 13.98 3.64 19.21
C GLN A 635 12.49 3.33 19.21
N ASP A 636 12.11 2.23 19.84
CA ASP A 636 10.71 1.80 19.89
C ASP A 636 10.38 1.14 21.24
N THR A 637 9.10 1.03 21.53
CA THR A 637 8.58 0.71 22.86
C THR A 637 8.60 -0.78 23.12
N VAL A 638 9.13 -1.14 24.29
CA VAL A 638 8.97 -2.47 24.91
C VAL A 638 7.93 -2.35 26.01
N THR A 639 6.97 -3.28 26.06
CA THR A 639 5.98 -3.36 27.14
C THR A 639 6.23 -4.61 27.98
N VAL A 640 6.39 -4.45 29.29
CA VAL A 640 6.52 -5.57 30.24
C VAL A 640 5.17 -5.78 30.92
N THR A 641 4.70 -7.03 30.93
CA THR A 641 3.52 -7.44 31.69
C THR A 641 3.95 -8.27 32.89
N TYR A 642 3.44 -7.90 34.07
CA TYR A 642 3.73 -8.58 35.32
C TYR A 642 2.64 -9.61 35.67
N THR A 643 2.96 -10.57 36.55
CA THR A 643 2.03 -11.64 36.94
C THR A 643 0.80 -11.14 37.70
N ASP A 644 0.85 -9.94 38.28
CA ASP A 644 -0.29 -9.25 38.90
C ASP A 644 -1.22 -8.56 37.88
N GLY A 645 -0.89 -8.62 36.59
CA GLY A 645 -1.63 -8.02 35.49
C GLY A 645 -1.29 -6.55 35.22
N SER A 646 -0.42 -5.93 36.02
CA SER A 646 0.09 -4.58 35.74
C SER A 646 1.11 -4.58 34.59
N THR A 647 1.33 -3.41 33.98
CA THR A 647 2.30 -3.23 32.90
C THR A 647 3.22 -2.04 33.17
N SER A 648 4.42 -2.11 32.60
CA SER A 648 5.35 -0.98 32.48
C SER A 648 5.90 -0.92 31.05
N THR A 649 6.48 0.21 30.67
CA THR A 649 7.05 0.42 29.33
C THR A 649 8.45 0.99 29.42
N GLY A 650 9.30 0.63 28.45
CA GLY A 650 10.62 1.22 28.26
C GLY A 650 10.91 1.44 26.78
N GLN A 651 11.79 2.38 26.48
CA GLN A 651 12.25 2.61 25.12
C GLN A 651 13.52 1.78 24.87
N LEU A 652 13.54 1.03 23.77
CA LEU A 652 14.66 0.19 23.37
C LEU A 652 15.11 0.58 21.95
N GLY A 653 16.41 0.77 21.80
CA GLY A 653 17.07 0.96 20.51
C GLY A 653 18.53 0.52 20.63
N PHE A 654 19.15 0.23 19.50
CA PHE A 654 20.58 -0.06 19.40
C PHE A 654 21.16 0.79 18.26
N PRO A 655 22.45 1.16 18.32
CA PRO A 655 23.12 1.76 17.18
C PRO A 655 23.03 0.83 15.97
N ASN A 656 23.12 1.41 14.77
CA ASN A 656 23.36 0.63 13.58
C ASN A 656 24.50 -0.38 13.82
N TRP A 657 24.31 -1.60 13.35
CA TRP A 657 25.25 -2.72 13.49
C TRP A 657 26.67 -2.42 13.00
N SER A 658 26.90 -1.33 12.26
CA SER A 658 28.21 -0.92 11.75
C SER A 658 28.60 0.52 12.08
N PHE A 659 28.33 1.47 11.18
CA PHE A 659 29.02 2.77 11.08
C PHE A 659 28.57 3.85 12.08
N SER A 660 27.55 3.58 12.92
CA SER A 660 27.04 4.54 13.91
C SER A 660 27.91 4.62 15.17
N ASP A 661 27.71 5.67 15.97
CA ASP A 661 28.38 5.80 17.25
C ASP A 661 27.91 4.67 18.19
N PRO A 662 28.83 3.82 18.70
CA PRO A 662 28.46 2.64 19.49
C PRO A 662 27.81 2.96 20.84
N SER A 663 27.80 4.23 21.25
CA SER A 663 27.16 4.70 22.49
C SER A 663 25.72 5.22 22.31
N GLU A 664 25.22 5.28 21.07
CA GLU A 664 23.85 5.69 20.78
C GLU A 664 22.82 4.84 21.54
N PHE A 665 21.70 5.49 21.87
CA PHE A 665 20.62 4.94 22.70
C PHE A 665 21.07 4.46 24.10
N GLY A 666 22.26 4.88 24.56
CA GLY A 666 22.83 4.45 25.84
C GLY A 666 23.39 3.02 25.81
N SER A 667 23.68 2.51 24.62
CA SER A 667 24.11 1.13 24.41
C SER A 667 25.57 0.88 24.81
N GLN A 668 25.90 -0.38 25.07
CA GLN A 668 27.26 -0.84 25.33
C GLN A 668 27.64 -1.93 24.33
N VAL A 669 28.83 -1.88 23.74
CA VAL A 669 29.28 -2.95 22.83
C VAL A 669 29.42 -4.26 23.60
N ALA A 670 28.70 -5.30 23.18
CA ALA A 670 28.78 -6.65 23.74
C ALA A 670 29.67 -7.56 22.89
N ILE A 671 29.56 -7.47 21.56
CA ILE A 671 30.34 -8.23 20.59
C ILE A 671 30.78 -7.27 19.48
N SER A 672 32.01 -7.40 19.01
CA SER A 672 32.54 -6.67 17.85
C SER A 672 33.39 -7.60 17.01
N VAL A 673 33.00 -7.78 15.75
CA VAL A 673 33.69 -8.63 14.77
C VAL A 673 34.03 -7.83 13.51
N LYS A 674 35.01 -8.29 12.73
CA LYS A 674 35.36 -7.66 11.46
C LYS A 674 34.56 -8.26 10.31
N GLY A 675 34.18 -7.41 9.35
CA GLY A 675 33.52 -7.81 8.12
C GLY A 675 32.14 -8.47 8.30
N ARG A 676 31.50 -8.75 7.17
CA ARG A 676 30.18 -9.36 7.10
C ARG A 676 30.12 -10.38 5.97
N ASN A 677 29.15 -11.27 6.03
CA ASN A 677 28.80 -12.07 4.88
C ASN A 677 27.79 -11.29 4.03
N THR A 678 28.04 -11.28 2.72
CA THR A 678 27.14 -10.78 1.68
C THR A 678 26.72 -11.94 0.79
N GLN A 679 25.71 -11.75 -0.06
CA GLN A 679 25.32 -12.76 -1.05
C GLN A 679 26.47 -13.15 -2.01
N ALA A 680 27.45 -12.26 -2.21
CA ALA A 680 28.63 -12.49 -3.06
C ALA A 680 29.81 -13.13 -2.29
N GLY A 681 29.69 -13.30 -0.97
CA GLY A 681 30.75 -13.81 -0.10
C GLY A 681 31.13 -12.85 1.02
N TYR A 682 32.22 -13.14 1.72
CA TYR A 682 32.70 -12.33 2.84
C TYR A 682 33.30 -11.00 2.34
N ALA A 683 32.87 -9.89 2.92
CA ALA A 683 33.25 -8.54 2.49
C ALA A 683 33.47 -7.60 3.69
N ASP A 684 33.88 -6.37 3.40
CA ASP A 684 33.93 -5.25 4.35
C ASP A 684 34.81 -5.50 5.59
N SER A 685 35.87 -6.28 5.42
CA SER A 685 36.77 -6.75 6.49
C SER A 685 37.51 -5.65 7.27
N ALA A 686 37.52 -4.41 6.78
CA ALA A 686 38.07 -3.26 7.50
C ALA A 686 37.13 -2.75 8.61
N TYR A 687 35.83 -2.98 8.48
CA TYR A 687 34.80 -2.39 9.32
C TYR A 687 34.38 -3.34 10.44
N ASP A 688 33.97 -2.76 11.57
CA ASP A 688 33.40 -3.51 12.67
C ASP A 688 31.89 -3.68 12.47
N TYR A 689 31.43 -4.88 12.76
CA TYR A 689 30.02 -5.22 12.89
C TYR A 689 29.75 -5.68 14.32
N ARG A 690 28.75 -5.08 14.97
CA ARG A 690 28.62 -5.11 16.44
C ARG A 690 27.24 -5.56 16.90
N VAL A 691 27.23 -6.24 18.03
CA VAL A 691 26.04 -6.50 18.84
C VAL A 691 26.20 -5.75 20.15
N PHE A 692 25.12 -5.14 20.60
CA PHE A 692 25.09 -4.23 21.73
C PHE A 692 24.24 -4.79 22.86
N TYR A 693 24.57 -4.36 24.07
CA TYR A 693 23.73 -4.43 25.24
C TYR A 693 22.96 -3.13 25.40
N ASN A 694 21.66 -3.25 25.66
CA ASN A 694 20.84 -2.17 26.20
C ASN A 694 19.82 -2.75 27.19
N SER A 695 19.15 -1.90 27.97
CA SER A 695 18.22 -2.36 29.00
C SER A 695 17.10 -1.37 29.27
N ILE A 696 15.96 -1.89 29.72
CA ILE A 696 14.86 -1.08 30.23
C ILE A 696 14.68 -1.33 31.73
N PRO A 697 14.18 -0.33 32.50
CA PRO A 697 13.87 -0.54 33.91
C PRO A 697 12.70 -1.51 34.10
N LEU A 698 12.72 -2.25 35.20
CA LEU A 698 11.59 -3.03 35.70
C LEU A 698 11.05 -2.42 36.99
N ASP A 699 9.74 -2.52 37.21
CA ASP A 699 9.11 -2.20 38.48
C ASP A 699 9.65 -3.11 39.59
N ALA A 700 10.26 -2.50 40.60
CA ALA A 700 10.89 -3.19 41.70
C ALA A 700 9.90 -4.12 42.43
N GLY A 701 10.33 -5.35 42.70
CA GLY A 701 9.54 -6.33 43.44
C GLY A 701 8.40 -6.99 42.65
N LYS A 702 8.22 -6.67 41.37
CA LYS A 702 7.25 -7.37 40.52
C LYS A 702 7.86 -8.53 39.76
N GLN A 703 7.08 -9.59 39.58
CA GLN A 703 7.46 -10.76 38.81
C GLN A 703 7.01 -10.57 37.36
N VAL A 704 7.96 -10.61 36.43
CA VAL A 704 7.66 -10.54 34.98
C VAL A 704 6.91 -11.79 34.55
N ALA A 705 5.89 -11.62 33.71
CA ALA A 705 5.12 -12.69 33.07
C ALA A 705 5.39 -12.76 31.56
N SER A 706 5.48 -11.61 30.89
CA SER A 706 5.79 -11.53 29.47
C SER A 706 6.35 -10.16 29.07
N VAL A 707 6.98 -10.11 27.90
CA VAL A 707 7.56 -8.90 27.30
C VAL A 707 7.08 -8.80 25.86
N THR A 708 6.42 -7.71 25.51
CA THR A 708 6.11 -7.35 24.13
C THR A 708 7.26 -6.54 23.56
N LEU A 709 7.92 -7.10 22.55
CA LEU A 709 9.09 -6.54 21.87
C LEU A 709 8.69 -5.36 20.96
N PRO A 710 9.67 -4.57 20.48
CA PRO A 710 9.43 -3.50 19.53
C PRO A 710 8.72 -3.95 18.25
N THR A 711 7.99 -3.02 17.62
CA THR A 711 7.31 -3.20 16.33
C THR A 711 8.17 -2.82 15.13
N ASN A 712 9.17 -1.98 15.31
CA ASN A 712 10.03 -1.52 14.23
C ASN A 712 11.00 -2.61 13.75
N ALA A 713 10.90 -2.97 12.48
CA ALA A 713 11.70 -4.03 11.86
C ALA A 713 13.20 -3.73 11.75
N ALA A 714 13.66 -2.50 12.03
CA ALA A 714 15.10 -2.22 12.12
C ALA A 714 15.73 -2.80 13.41
N VAL A 715 14.94 -3.08 14.45
CA VAL A 715 15.40 -3.58 15.74
C VAL A 715 15.55 -5.10 15.70
N HIS A 716 16.74 -5.62 15.96
CA HIS A 716 17.00 -7.06 16.05
C HIS A 716 17.43 -7.45 17.45
N ILE A 717 16.75 -8.45 18.02
CA ILE A 717 17.01 -8.94 19.38
C ILE A 717 17.50 -10.39 19.29
N PHE A 718 18.73 -10.62 19.73
CA PHE A 718 19.38 -11.94 19.80
C PHE A 718 19.15 -12.62 21.15
N ALA A 719 19.10 -11.86 22.25
CA ALA A 719 18.84 -12.41 23.57
C ALA A 719 18.17 -11.38 24.49
N MET A 720 17.47 -11.85 25.52
CA MET A 720 16.94 -11.01 26.59
C MET A 720 16.98 -11.76 27.94
N GLU A 721 17.27 -11.07 29.04
CA GLU A 721 17.39 -11.69 30.36
C GLU A 721 17.05 -10.68 31.48
N VAL A 722 16.37 -11.14 32.53
CA VAL A 722 16.06 -10.31 33.70
C VAL A 722 17.31 -10.17 34.57
N GLN A 723 17.77 -8.93 34.76
CA GLN A 723 18.91 -8.63 35.61
C GLN A 723 18.49 -8.64 37.08
N LYS A 724 18.92 -9.68 37.80
CA LYS A 724 18.64 -9.90 39.23
C LYS A 724 19.35 -8.91 40.14
#